data_AF-A0A1B9JJG2-F1
#
_entry.id   AF-A0A1B9JJG2-F1
#
_cell.length_a   1.000
_cell.length_b   1.000
_cell.length_c   1.000
_cell.angle_alpha   90.00
_cell.angle_beta   90.00
_cell.angle_gamma   90.00
#
_symmetry.space_group_name_H-M   'P 1'
#
loop_
_entity.id
_entity.type
_entity.pdbx_description
1 polymer ?
#
loop_
_entity_poly.entity_id
_entity_poly.type
_entity_poly.pdbx_seq_one_letter_code
_entity_poly.pdbx_strand_id
1 'polypeptide(L)'
;MCIFSKEQMIKMLLVNIEEEAYKSEQEITNSWLNEQLQKCLSMPSITQEDLKVIEKRFRQKFNVTIGEAIILTGNDIEDDWLTEKRKKEIDWYYWNRYSNYAKSKDLPRNILKRTDSDTDEILALLGDPKSKTAFHIKGMVVGDVQSGKTNNYTALINKAADIGYKLIIILTGTVEDLRSQTQERLDKDFVGSVSIAGRATRDRETRFIGVGRLSENPRLPYCLTDQQNDIEKTPRNSIAGINDPILVVTKKNTYKLNYLLRWLKSEINAKNGYIEQPILIIDDEADNASVNTGNPEEDPKTINRLIREVINTGQKVSYVAYTATPFANIFIDPDSDGDIADTEDLFPKDFIVALNASSSYHGAAYFFNEDPSNRICNIIDDAENCLPLVHKTGVSITSIPKSLINAIGVFLLACAVKDLRRKKLLITNNDYDSMLINMSRLTAVQSDLEPFIKNCLDEYWNAITLYSNQNNCEQVSNTMAKLYALWNENYAGTINESWKEVCQALSPMEEPKVITIHSKSGNTLKYDQYGPKKQIIIGGSKLSRGLTLEGLVVSYFYRRSVMYDSLMQMGRWYGYREGYKDLLKLWLTSESLDWYFHILEATEDLRRQIAEMKKKKMTPRQFGLRVRASPDALMVTAVNKMKTSTRIVTRLRFDDKLLETDCVDSRQEIIQKNLDVFSDFIQQIAAKERNPEDIPDSQKQHLHFLNISADIVIGCLEKLTNHPSCGFWADNSQFIPFLQVLADNDVKLWDVFVFQLKNSSEERNWIDKNGRKFIQVNRTVVDIPKNVNNKNELRLNANSRLTDKGIEALGLTKEEIEEINKKFNGKLPADKIYRRKRNKPSIIFHIVNAVNKNDLHKKTVLGWVISIPPSNHAGSEVPWEVTRDWLERYGTQLTDESEI
;
A
#
# COMPACT_ATOMS: atom_id res chain seq x y z
N MET A 1 -38.47 -35.20 18.35
CA MET A 1 -37.21 -34.63 18.89
C MET A 1 -36.24 -34.52 17.73
N CYS A 2 -35.98 -33.31 17.23
CA CYS A 2 -34.94 -33.14 16.21
C CYS A 2 -33.58 -33.38 16.88
N ILE A 3 -32.89 -34.45 16.48
CA ILE A 3 -31.52 -34.73 16.92
C ILE A 3 -30.64 -33.73 16.18
N PHE A 4 -30.27 -32.63 16.84
CA PHE A 4 -29.25 -31.74 16.31
C PHE A 4 -27.94 -32.52 16.15
N SER A 5 -27.25 -32.33 15.04
CA SER A 5 -25.89 -32.87 14.91
C SER A 5 -24.97 -32.22 15.95
N LYS A 6 -23.91 -32.93 16.34
CA LYS A 6 -22.91 -32.44 17.30
C LYS A 6 -22.35 -31.07 16.93
N GLU A 7 -22.13 -30.84 15.63
CA GLU A 7 -21.67 -29.57 15.07
C GLU A 7 -22.70 -28.43 15.23
N GLN A 8 -23.98 -28.72 14.99
CA GLN A 8 -25.06 -27.75 15.23
C GLN A 8 -25.18 -27.38 16.71
N MET A 9 -25.00 -28.34 17.62
CA MET A 9 -24.97 -28.08 19.06
C MET A 9 -23.81 -27.17 19.47
N ILE A 10 -22.59 -27.46 19.00
CA ILE A 10 -21.40 -26.64 19.27
C ILE A 10 -21.59 -25.20 18.76
N LYS A 11 -22.15 -25.04 17.54
CA LYS A 11 -22.44 -23.71 16.98
C LYS A 11 -23.48 -22.95 17.81
N MET A 12 -24.54 -23.62 18.26
CA MET A 12 -25.57 -23.01 19.12
C MET A 12 -24.99 -22.56 20.46
N LEU A 13 -24.17 -23.39 21.11
CA LEU A 13 -23.50 -23.05 22.36
C LEU A 13 -22.56 -21.85 22.19
N LEU A 14 -21.79 -21.82 21.12
CA LEU A 14 -20.92 -20.68 20.81
C LEU A 14 -21.72 -19.38 20.67
N VAL A 15 -22.84 -19.40 19.94
CA VAL A 15 -23.73 -18.24 19.78
C VAL A 15 -24.34 -17.80 21.13
N ASN A 16 -24.69 -18.73 22.01
CA ASN A 16 -25.21 -18.40 23.33
C ASN A 16 -24.15 -17.76 24.25
N ILE A 17 -22.93 -18.29 24.25
CA ILE A 17 -21.82 -17.68 25.00
C ILE A 17 -21.53 -16.28 24.44
N GLU A 18 -21.53 -16.11 23.12
CA GLU A 18 -21.42 -14.79 22.49
C GLU A 18 -22.56 -13.86 22.96
N GLU A 19 -23.82 -14.28 22.90
CA GLU A 19 -24.98 -13.50 23.39
C GLU A 19 -24.81 -13.01 24.83
N GLU A 20 -24.41 -13.90 25.74
CA GLU A 20 -24.20 -13.56 27.15
C GLU A 20 -23.02 -12.61 27.34
N ALA A 21 -21.91 -12.85 26.63
CA ALA A 21 -20.75 -11.98 26.60
C ALA A 21 -21.13 -10.54 26.22
N TYR A 22 -22.00 -10.36 25.22
CA TYR A 22 -22.41 -9.04 24.77
C TYR A 22 -23.47 -8.35 25.65
N LYS A 23 -24.23 -9.11 26.43
CA LYS A 23 -25.21 -8.58 27.40
C LYS A 23 -24.55 -8.21 28.73
N SER A 24 -23.40 -8.79 29.03
CA SER A 24 -22.62 -8.50 30.23
C SER A 24 -22.03 -7.08 30.16
N GLU A 25 -22.32 -6.25 31.16
CA GLU A 25 -21.61 -4.99 31.40
C GLU A 25 -20.25 -5.21 32.09
N GLN A 26 -19.94 -6.45 32.50
CA GLN A 26 -18.69 -6.83 33.14
C GLN A 26 -17.61 -7.19 32.12
N GLU A 27 -16.36 -6.91 32.49
CA GLU A 27 -15.17 -7.31 31.73
C GLU A 27 -15.10 -8.83 31.57
N ILE A 28 -14.95 -9.30 30.33
CA ILE A 28 -14.91 -10.74 30.03
C ILE A 28 -13.55 -11.30 30.44
N THR A 29 -13.50 -11.88 31.65
CA THR A 29 -12.30 -12.53 32.17
C THR A 29 -12.23 -14.01 31.78
N ASN A 30 -11.04 -14.61 31.90
CA ASN A 30 -10.88 -16.07 31.76
C ASN A 30 -11.76 -16.85 32.75
N SER A 31 -12.01 -16.28 33.94
CA SER A 31 -12.90 -16.89 34.93
C SER A 31 -14.34 -16.96 34.43
N TRP A 32 -14.84 -15.88 33.82
CA TRP A 32 -16.18 -15.84 33.23
C TRP A 32 -16.33 -16.87 32.11
N LEU A 33 -15.35 -16.93 31.20
CA LEU A 33 -15.42 -17.89 30.08
C LEU A 33 -15.39 -19.34 30.58
N ASN A 34 -14.56 -19.63 31.58
CA ASN A 34 -14.51 -20.95 32.21
C ASN A 34 -15.87 -21.32 32.84
N GLU A 35 -16.54 -20.39 33.52
CA GLU A 35 -17.88 -20.62 34.07
C GLU A 35 -18.90 -20.98 32.98
N GLN A 36 -18.85 -20.28 31.84
CA GLN A 36 -19.73 -20.55 30.69
C GLN A 36 -19.44 -21.89 30.02
N LEU A 37 -18.16 -22.25 29.89
CA LEU A 37 -17.77 -23.57 29.36
C LEU A 37 -18.18 -24.71 30.31
N GLN A 38 -18.12 -24.50 31.62
CA GLN A 38 -18.60 -25.48 32.60
C GLN A 38 -20.11 -25.69 32.52
N LYS A 39 -20.90 -24.65 32.26
CA LYS A 39 -22.35 -24.79 31.99
C LYS A 39 -22.61 -25.69 30.77
N CYS A 40 -21.75 -25.66 29.76
CA CYS A 40 -21.88 -26.51 28.57
C CYS A 40 -21.64 -28.00 28.84
N LEU A 41 -20.82 -28.35 29.86
CA LEU A 41 -20.57 -29.75 30.26
C LEU A 41 -21.78 -30.45 30.87
N SER A 42 -22.79 -29.70 31.31
CA SER A 42 -24.05 -30.27 31.78
C SER A 42 -24.87 -30.95 30.67
N MET A 43 -24.49 -30.78 29.40
CA MET A 43 -25.14 -31.39 28.24
C MET A 43 -24.53 -32.77 27.88
N PRO A 44 -25.33 -33.86 27.78
CA PRO A 44 -24.83 -35.23 27.62
C PRO A 44 -23.99 -35.55 26.37
N SER A 45 -23.94 -34.65 25.38
CA SER A 45 -23.30 -34.86 24.07
C SER A 45 -22.03 -34.03 23.84
N ILE A 46 -21.61 -33.23 24.83
CA ILE A 46 -20.44 -32.34 24.73
C ILE A 46 -19.27 -32.94 25.51
N THR A 47 -18.13 -33.12 24.84
CA THR A 47 -16.89 -33.63 25.46
C THR A 47 -15.95 -32.49 25.85
N GLN A 48 -14.95 -32.80 26.67
CA GLN A 48 -13.85 -31.90 27.01
C GLN A 48 -13.13 -31.33 25.77
N GLU A 49 -12.98 -32.12 24.71
CA GLU A 49 -12.32 -31.67 23.47
C GLU A 49 -13.19 -30.67 22.71
N ASP A 50 -14.52 -30.85 22.75
CA ASP A 50 -15.47 -29.90 22.14
C ASP A 50 -15.45 -28.54 22.87
N LEU A 51 -15.25 -28.53 24.20
CA LEU A 51 -15.09 -27.27 24.93
C LEU A 51 -13.85 -26.52 24.48
N LYS A 52 -12.73 -27.20 24.22
CA LYS A 52 -11.52 -26.55 23.69
C LYS A 52 -11.79 -25.94 22.32
N VAL A 53 -12.59 -26.60 21.49
CA VAL A 53 -13.04 -26.05 20.20
C VAL A 53 -13.90 -24.81 20.41
N ILE A 54 -14.89 -24.86 21.30
CA ILE A 54 -15.77 -23.72 21.64
C ILE A 54 -14.93 -22.55 22.18
N GLU A 55 -14.05 -22.79 23.14
CA GLU A 55 -13.17 -21.79 23.73
C GLU A 55 -12.30 -21.13 22.67
N LYS A 56 -11.64 -21.93 21.83
CA LYS A 56 -10.76 -21.42 20.77
C LYS A 56 -11.54 -20.58 19.76
N ARG A 57 -12.72 -21.03 19.32
CA ARG A 57 -13.59 -20.27 18.41
C ARG A 57 -14.12 -18.98 19.03
N PHE A 58 -14.51 -19.02 20.30
CA PHE A 58 -14.98 -17.84 21.03
C PHE A 58 -13.87 -16.80 21.13
N ARG A 59 -12.67 -17.19 21.58
CA ARG A 59 -11.52 -16.29 21.68
C ARG A 59 -11.11 -15.71 20.33
N GLN A 60 -11.15 -16.51 19.27
CA GLN A 60 -10.84 -16.05 17.91
C GLN A 60 -11.75 -14.90 17.47
N LYS A 61 -13.04 -14.96 17.77
CA LYS A 61 -14.00 -13.90 17.42
C LYS A 61 -14.01 -12.73 18.40
N PHE A 62 -13.89 -13.00 19.70
CA PHE A 62 -14.05 -11.99 20.73
C PHE A 62 -12.81 -11.08 20.87
N ASN A 63 -11.61 -11.61 20.61
CA ASN A 63 -10.36 -10.85 20.67
C ASN A 63 -10.13 -9.96 19.44
N VAL A 64 -11.04 -9.97 18.46
CA VAL A 64 -10.95 -9.04 17.32
C VAL A 64 -11.34 -7.65 17.79
N THR A 65 -10.38 -6.74 17.76
CA THR A 65 -10.54 -5.33 18.13
C THR A 65 -10.31 -4.45 16.90
N ILE A 66 -10.96 -3.29 16.85
CA ILE A 66 -10.75 -2.27 15.81
C ILE A 66 -10.56 -0.94 16.53
N GLY A 67 -9.48 -0.21 16.19
CA GLY A 67 -9.24 1.13 16.73
C GLY A 67 -10.21 2.17 16.17
N GLU A 68 -10.27 3.35 16.80
CA GLU A 68 -11.18 4.41 16.36
C GLU A 68 -10.77 5.07 15.04
N ALA A 69 -11.74 5.31 14.14
CA ALA A 69 -11.47 6.03 12.91
C ALA A 69 -10.93 7.44 13.19
N ILE A 70 -9.97 7.86 12.37
CA ILE A 70 -9.40 9.21 12.46
C ILE A 70 -10.12 10.09 11.46
N ILE A 71 -10.79 11.12 11.94
CA ILE A 71 -11.63 12.01 11.13
C ILE A 71 -11.02 13.41 11.12
N LEU A 72 -10.85 13.95 9.91
CA LEU A 72 -10.58 15.36 9.64
C LEU A 72 -11.83 15.98 9.01
N THR A 73 -12.24 17.15 9.50
CA THR A 73 -13.44 17.88 9.06
C THR A 73 -13.05 19.25 8.52
N GLY A 74 -13.78 19.71 7.50
CA GLY A 74 -13.70 21.05 6.95
C GLY A 74 -14.38 22.08 7.85
N ASN A 75 -14.25 23.36 7.50
CA ASN A 75 -14.82 24.46 8.26
C ASN A 75 -16.34 24.62 8.09
N ASP A 76 -16.89 24.08 7.00
CA ASP A 76 -18.27 24.34 6.54
C ASP A 76 -19.25 23.21 6.87
N ILE A 77 -18.81 22.21 7.65
CA ILE A 77 -19.73 21.17 8.13
C ILE A 77 -20.60 21.78 9.23
N GLU A 78 -21.90 21.86 8.99
CA GLU A 78 -22.90 22.34 9.96
C GLU A 78 -22.81 21.56 11.30
N ASP A 79 -23.18 22.23 12.39
CA ASP A 79 -23.34 21.62 13.71
C ASP A 79 -24.13 20.29 13.64
N ASP A 80 -23.77 19.33 14.50
CA ASP A 80 -24.26 17.93 14.59
C ASP A 80 -25.76 17.75 14.29
N TRP A 81 -26.14 17.67 13.01
CA TRP A 81 -27.54 17.56 12.56
C TRP A 81 -28.13 16.17 12.82
N LEU A 82 -27.26 15.17 12.99
CA LEU A 82 -27.61 13.78 13.29
C LEU A 82 -27.53 13.51 14.80
N THR A 83 -28.21 14.36 15.58
CA THR A 83 -28.28 14.19 17.04
C THR A 83 -28.82 12.82 17.48
N GLU A 84 -28.43 12.40 18.68
CA GLU A 84 -28.96 11.17 19.32
C GLU A 84 -30.49 11.14 19.43
N LYS A 85 -31.13 12.31 19.58
CA LYS A 85 -32.59 12.42 19.56
C LYS A 85 -33.15 12.03 18.19
N ARG A 86 -32.58 12.59 17.12
CA ARG A 86 -33.00 12.30 15.74
C ARG A 86 -32.75 10.84 15.38
N LYS A 87 -31.62 10.25 15.79
CA LYS A 87 -31.33 8.82 15.59
C LYS A 87 -32.42 7.91 16.16
N LYS A 88 -33.01 8.26 17.32
CA LYS A 88 -34.11 7.50 17.93
C LYS A 88 -35.45 7.62 17.19
N GLU A 89 -35.64 8.70 16.42
CA GLU A 89 -36.86 8.95 15.64
C GLU A 89 -36.80 8.32 14.24
N ILE A 90 -35.63 7.91 13.77
CA ILE A 90 -35.42 7.27 12.47
C ILE A 90 -35.85 5.80 12.53
N ASP A 91 -36.67 5.38 11.55
CA ASP A 91 -36.93 3.96 11.29
C ASP A 91 -35.74 3.36 10.53
N TRP A 92 -34.81 2.74 11.27
CA TRP A 92 -33.61 2.09 10.73
C TRP A 92 -33.92 0.77 10.02
N TYR A 93 -34.86 0.78 9.08
CA TYR A 93 -35.35 -0.42 8.40
C TYR A 93 -34.23 -1.14 7.63
N TYR A 94 -33.53 -0.44 6.75
CA TYR A 94 -32.46 -0.98 5.90
C TYR A 94 -31.22 -1.35 6.71
N TRP A 95 -30.84 -0.52 7.69
CA TRP A 95 -29.73 -0.86 8.59
C TRP A 95 -30.00 -2.13 9.40
N ASN A 96 -31.18 -2.25 10.03
CA ASN A 96 -31.49 -3.39 10.89
C ASN A 96 -31.48 -4.73 10.13
N ARG A 97 -32.03 -4.76 8.91
CA ARG A 97 -31.99 -5.96 8.07
C ARG A 97 -30.57 -6.31 7.62
N TYR A 98 -29.73 -5.34 7.26
CA TYR A 98 -28.32 -5.59 6.95
C TYR A 98 -27.55 -6.10 8.17
N SER A 99 -27.70 -5.45 9.33
CA SER A 99 -27.09 -5.84 10.59
C SER A 99 -27.46 -7.27 11.00
N ASN A 100 -28.75 -7.63 10.89
CA ASN A 100 -29.21 -8.99 11.20
C ASN A 100 -28.70 -10.03 10.18
N TYR A 101 -28.63 -9.67 8.89
CA TYR A 101 -28.04 -10.55 7.89
C TYR A 101 -26.54 -10.75 8.10
N ALA A 102 -25.79 -9.70 8.44
CA ALA A 102 -24.37 -9.78 8.75
C ALA A 102 -24.10 -10.71 9.95
N LYS A 103 -24.93 -10.65 11.00
CA LYS A 103 -24.87 -11.60 12.13
C LYS A 103 -25.08 -13.05 11.68
N SER A 104 -25.97 -13.29 10.72
CA SER A 104 -26.22 -14.64 10.18
C SER A 104 -25.03 -15.22 9.38
N LYS A 105 -24.14 -14.36 8.86
CA LYS A 105 -22.91 -14.75 8.15
C LYS A 105 -21.71 -15.02 9.07
N ASP A 106 -21.92 -15.14 10.37
CA ASP A 106 -20.85 -15.38 11.37
C ASP A 106 -19.84 -14.21 11.51
N LEU A 107 -20.20 -12.99 11.07
CA LEU A 107 -19.35 -11.82 11.24
C LEU A 107 -19.19 -11.48 12.74
N PRO A 108 -17.96 -11.29 13.26
CA PRO A 108 -17.75 -10.92 14.66
C PRO A 108 -18.53 -9.65 15.04
N ARG A 109 -19.30 -9.71 16.12
CA ARG A 109 -20.19 -8.60 16.52
C ARG A 109 -19.41 -7.32 16.87
N ASN A 110 -18.18 -7.40 17.37
CA ASN A 110 -17.30 -6.24 17.56
C ASN A 110 -17.02 -5.48 16.26
N ILE A 111 -16.81 -6.21 15.14
CA ILE A 111 -16.62 -5.61 13.82
C ILE A 111 -17.90 -4.91 13.37
N LEU A 112 -19.06 -5.55 13.59
CA LEU A 112 -20.36 -4.96 13.24
C LEU A 112 -20.67 -3.71 14.06
N LYS A 113 -20.44 -3.72 15.38
CA LYS A 113 -20.58 -2.55 16.27
C LYS A 113 -19.65 -1.40 15.85
N ARG A 114 -18.40 -1.71 15.49
CA ARG A 114 -17.48 -0.68 14.99
C ARG A 114 -17.96 -0.12 13.65
N THR A 115 -18.38 -0.98 12.73
CA THR A 115 -18.95 -0.55 11.44
C THR A 115 -20.16 0.36 11.66
N ASP A 116 -21.00 0.05 12.65
CA ASP A 116 -22.13 0.88 13.07
C ASP A 116 -21.65 2.28 13.49
N SER A 117 -20.73 2.37 14.46
CA SER A 117 -20.16 3.64 14.94
C SER A 117 -19.47 4.45 13.84
N ASP A 118 -18.58 3.83 13.06
CA ASP A 118 -17.85 4.51 11.98
C ASP A 118 -18.81 5.06 10.92
N THR A 119 -19.85 4.30 10.57
CA THR A 119 -20.83 4.75 9.58
C THR A 119 -21.80 5.79 10.12
N ASP A 120 -22.07 5.81 11.44
CA ASP A 120 -22.79 6.93 12.08
C ASP A 120 -21.99 8.23 11.99
N GLU A 121 -20.68 8.16 12.28
CA GLU A 121 -19.78 9.30 12.16
C GLU A 121 -19.70 9.78 10.70
N ILE A 122 -19.56 8.88 9.73
CA ILE A 122 -19.57 9.24 8.30
C ILE A 122 -20.93 9.80 7.87
N LEU A 123 -22.05 9.22 8.34
CA LEU A 123 -23.40 9.69 8.01
C LEU A 123 -23.62 11.13 8.50
N ALA A 124 -23.14 11.47 9.69
CA ALA A 124 -23.19 12.82 10.26
C ALA A 124 -22.38 13.85 9.45
N LEU A 125 -21.33 13.42 8.75
CA LEU A 125 -20.52 14.27 7.88
C LEU A 125 -21.15 14.49 6.49
N LEU A 126 -22.19 13.73 6.14
CA LEU A 126 -22.98 13.99 4.93
C LEU A 126 -23.95 15.16 5.17
N GLY A 127 -24.53 15.71 4.10
CA GLY A 127 -25.52 16.79 4.23
C GLY A 127 -26.88 16.25 4.67
N ASP A 128 -27.64 17.02 5.47
CA ASP A 128 -28.98 16.59 5.88
C ASP A 128 -29.92 16.46 4.66
N PRO A 129 -30.40 15.25 4.30
CA PRO A 129 -31.27 15.07 3.13
C PRO A 129 -32.59 15.85 3.23
N LYS A 130 -33.02 16.19 4.45
CA LYS A 130 -34.23 16.99 4.73
C LYS A 130 -33.94 18.49 4.81
N SER A 131 -32.69 18.92 4.65
CA SER A 131 -32.35 20.35 4.63
C SER A 131 -33.08 21.08 3.50
N LYS A 132 -33.42 22.34 3.79
CA LYS A 132 -33.93 23.31 2.82
C LYS A 132 -32.80 24.02 2.06
N THR A 133 -31.58 24.00 2.60
CA THR A 133 -30.39 24.57 1.96
C THR A 133 -29.80 23.55 0.97
N ALA A 134 -29.29 24.06 -0.15
CA ALA A 134 -28.53 23.26 -1.10
C ALA A 134 -27.17 22.90 -0.50
N PHE A 135 -26.64 21.74 -0.87
CA PHE A 135 -25.31 21.32 -0.43
C PHE A 135 -24.64 20.41 -1.46
N HIS A 136 -23.32 20.52 -1.55
CA HIS A 136 -22.45 19.63 -2.31
C HIS A 136 -21.28 19.20 -1.43
N ILE A 137 -21.50 18.13 -0.66
CA ILE A 137 -20.48 17.58 0.25
C ILE A 137 -19.58 16.63 -0.54
N LYS A 138 -18.27 16.81 -0.42
CA LYS A 138 -17.20 15.98 -0.99
C LYS A 138 -16.26 15.51 0.11
N GLY A 139 -16.36 14.24 0.46
CA GLY A 139 -15.50 13.61 1.44
C GLY A 139 -14.77 12.38 0.90
N MET A 140 -13.84 11.88 1.70
CA MET A 140 -13.07 10.67 1.38
C MET A 140 -12.98 9.75 2.59
N VAL A 141 -13.13 8.45 2.35
CA VAL A 141 -12.91 7.38 3.31
C VAL A 141 -11.73 6.53 2.83
N VAL A 142 -10.67 6.51 3.63
CA VAL A 142 -9.43 5.80 3.39
C VAL A 142 -9.38 4.58 4.29
N GLY A 143 -9.03 3.42 3.75
CA GLY A 143 -8.80 2.21 4.56
C GLY A 143 -7.93 1.21 3.81
N ASP A 144 -7.29 0.27 4.51
CA ASP A 144 -6.35 -0.67 3.87
C ASP A 144 -6.99 -1.51 2.75
N VAL A 145 -6.16 -2.05 1.86
CA VAL A 145 -6.59 -2.94 0.78
C VAL A 145 -7.31 -4.17 1.36
N GLN A 146 -8.56 -4.43 0.97
CA GLN A 146 -9.38 -5.50 1.55
C GLN A 146 -9.67 -5.37 3.06
N SER A 147 -9.60 -4.16 3.65
CA SER A 147 -9.93 -3.95 5.07
C SER A 147 -11.41 -4.02 5.40
N GLY A 148 -12.30 -4.05 4.40
CA GLY A 148 -13.75 -4.01 4.59
C GLY A 148 -14.44 -2.72 4.14
N LYS A 149 -13.78 -1.87 3.33
CA LYS A 149 -14.37 -0.65 2.74
C LYS A 149 -15.74 -0.88 2.09
N THR A 150 -15.90 -1.98 1.35
CA THR A 150 -17.19 -2.37 0.75
C THR A 150 -18.29 -2.60 1.79
N ASN A 151 -17.96 -3.25 2.90
CA ASN A 151 -18.92 -3.45 4.00
C ASN A 151 -19.27 -2.10 4.66
N ASN A 152 -18.28 -1.20 4.78
CA ASN A 152 -18.48 0.13 5.35
C ASN A 152 -19.40 0.99 4.47
N TYR A 153 -19.16 1.11 3.15
CA TYR A 153 -20.08 1.87 2.29
C TYR A 153 -21.44 1.19 2.14
N THR A 154 -21.52 -0.15 2.21
CA THR A 154 -22.82 -0.86 2.17
C THR A 154 -23.64 -0.56 3.43
N ALA A 155 -23.00 -0.53 4.60
CA ALA A 155 -23.62 -0.08 5.85
C ALA A 155 -24.08 1.38 5.75
N LEU A 156 -23.22 2.27 5.22
CA LEU A 156 -23.56 3.68 4.99
C LEU A 156 -24.76 3.84 4.05
N ILE A 157 -24.82 3.09 2.95
CA ILE A 157 -25.93 3.10 1.99
C ILE A 157 -27.25 2.71 2.66
N ASN A 158 -27.25 1.64 3.47
CA ASN A 158 -28.43 1.20 4.22
C ASN A 158 -28.93 2.33 5.14
N LYS A 159 -28.02 2.95 5.90
CA LYS A 159 -28.36 4.07 6.80
C LYS A 159 -28.82 5.32 6.05
N ALA A 160 -28.15 5.68 4.95
CA ALA A 160 -28.50 6.82 4.11
C ALA A 160 -29.92 6.69 3.54
N ALA A 161 -30.29 5.47 3.12
CA ALA A 161 -31.64 5.18 2.64
C ALA A 161 -32.71 5.38 3.74
N ASP A 162 -32.42 4.97 4.98
CA ASP A 162 -33.34 5.13 6.13
C ASP A 162 -33.60 6.62 6.47
N ILE A 163 -32.60 7.50 6.30
CA ILE A 163 -32.73 8.93 6.61
C ILE A 163 -33.27 9.79 5.46
N GLY A 164 -33.43 9.23 4.26
CA GLY A 164 -34.10 9.88 3.14
C GLY A 164 -33.24 10.22 1.93
N TYR A 165 -32.02 9.67 1.81
CA TYR A 165 -31.31 9.71 0.52
C TYR A 165 -32.07 8.87 -0.50
N LYS A 166 -32.44 9.51 -1.61
CA LYS A 166 -33.39 8.96 -2.57
C LYS A 166 -32.71 8.22 -3.70
N LEU A 167 -31.65 8.81 -4.25
CA LEU A 167 -30.87 8.26 -5.34
C LEU A 167 -29.48 7.92 -4.84
N ILE A 168 -29.09 6.65 -4.99
CA ILE A 168 -27.81 6.11 -4.54
C ILE A 168 -27.07 5.60 -5.77
N ILE A 169 -25.97 6.26 -6.11
CA ILE A 169 -25.13 5.95 -7.28
C ILE A 169 -23.80 5.41 -6.78
N ILE A 170 -23.41 4.25 -7.30
CA ILE A 170 -22.11 3.63 -7.03
C ILE A 170 -21.32 3.65 -8.33
N LEU A 171 -20.19 4.37 -8.29
CA LEU A 171 -19.19 4.38 -9.35
C LEU A 171 -18.15 3.31 -9.00
N THR A 172 -18.07 2.24 -9.80
CA THR A 172 -17.06 1.19 -9.61
C THR A 172 -15.82 1.47 -10.47
N GLY A 173 -14.83 0.57 -10.51
CA GLY A 173 -13.71 0.70 -11.46
C GLY A 173 -14.14 0.64 -12.94
N THR A 174 -13.16 0.56 -13.85
CA THR A 174 -13.38 0.66 -15.30
C THR A 174 -13.86 -0.63 -15.98
N VAL A 175 -13.80 -1.76 -15.27
CA VAL A 175 -14.08 -3.11 -15.79
C VAL A 175 -15.44 -3.64 -15.36
N GLU A 176 -16.09 -4.40 -16.25
CA GLU A 176 -17.44 -4.95 -16.04
C GLU A 176 -17.48 -5.97 -14.89
N ASP A 177 -16.47 -6.82 -14.76
CA ASP A 177 -16.41 -7.84 -13.72
C ASP A 177 -16.45 -7.25 -12.30
N LEU A 178 -15.85 -6.07 -12.10
CA LEU A 178 -15.89 -5.37 -10.82
C LEU A 178 -17.27 -4.77 -10.56
N ARG A 179 -17.87 -4.15 -11.58
CA ARG A 179 -19.25 -3.61 -11.50
C ARG A 179 -20.26 -4.70 -11.16
N SER A 180 -20.20 -5.84 -11.86
CA SER A 180 -21.09 -6.99 -11.66
C SER A 180 -20.93 -7.58 -10.26
N GLN A 181 -19.70 -7.73 -9.76
CA GLN A 181 -19.45 -8.19 -8.37
C GLN A 181 -20.02 -7.22 -7.32
N THR A 182 -19.83 -5.91 -7.50
CA THR A 182 -20.39 -4.90 -6.59
C THR A 182 -21.92 -4.92 -6.61
N GLN A 183 -22.52 -5.07 -7.80
CA GLN A 183 -23.98 -5.24 -7.92
C GLN A 183 -24.46 -6.50 -7.20
N GLU A 184 -23.81 -7.65 -7.39
CA GLU A 184 -24.20 -8.90 -6.72
C GLU A 184 -24.12 -8.78 -5.18
N ARG A 185 -23.11 -8.08 -4.66
CA ARG A 185 -23.00 -7.80 -3.22
C ARG A 185 -24.15 -6.92 -2.73
N LEU A 186 -24.41 -5.81 -3.42
CA LEU A 186 -25.50 -4.89 -3.04
C LEU A 186 -26.87 -5.54 -3.20
N ASP A 187 -27.06 -6.42 -4.17
CA ASP A 187 -28.30 -7.21 -4.32
C ASP A 187 -28.57 -8.06 -3.07
N LYS A 188 -27.53 -8.67 -2.49
CA LYS A 188 -27.63 -9.48 -1.27
C LYS A 188 -27.71 -8.63 -0.01
N ASP A 189 -26.96 -7.54 0.08
CA ASP A 189 -26.69 -6.84 1.33
C ASP A 189 -27.50 -5.53 1.48
N PHE A 190 -28.05 -4.97 0.40
CA PHE A 190 -28.90 -3.76 0.42
C PHE A 190 -30.24 -3.92 -0.29
N VAL A 191 -30.34 -4.63 -1.42
CA VAL A 191 -31.60 -4.74 -2.18
C VAL A 191 -32.49 -5.84 -1.60
N GLY A 192 -31.95 -7.04 -1.44
CA GLY A 192 -32.66 -8.22 -0.95
C GLY A 192 -33.29 -9.08 -2.06
N SER A 193 -32.97 -8.83 -3.32
CA SER A 193 -33.45 -9.62 -4.46
C SER A 193 -32.43 -9.63 -5.59
N VAL A 194 -32.44 -10.67 -6.42
CA VAL A 194 -31.62 -10.68 -7.65
C VAL A 194 -32.06 -9.50 -8.51
N SER A 195 -31.15 -8.57 -8.78
CA SER A 195 -31.40 -7.55 -9.80
C SER A 195 -31.45 -8.25 -11.15
N ILE A 196 -32.64 -8.28 -11.77
CA ILE A 196 -32.80 -8.66 -13.18
C ILE A 196 -33.55 -7.49 -13.80
N ALA A 197 -32.90 -6.73 -14.67
CA ALA A 197 -33.48 -5.55 -15.29
C ALA A 197 -34.76 -5.95 -16.03
N GLY A 198 -35.90 -5.51 -15.49
CA GLY A 198 -37.19 -5.60 -16.14
C GLY A 198 -37.79 -7.02 -16.28
N ARG A 199 -37.27 -8.06 -15.62
CA ARG A 199 -37.90 -9.39 -15.63
C ARG A 199 -38.10 -9.92 -14.22
N ALA A 200 -39.36 -9.90 -13.76
CA ALA A 200 -39.75 -10.61 -12.56
C ALA A 200 -39.53 -12.11 -12.77
N THR A 201 -38.59 -12.72 -12.05
CA THR A 201 -38.64 -14.15 -11.77
C THR A 201 -39.94 -14.41 -11.01
N ARG A 202 -40.79 -15.29 -11.56
CA ARG A 202 -42.12 -15.60 -11.01
C ARG A 202 -42.07 -16.46 -9.75
N ASP A 203 -40.89 -16.93 -9.36
CA ASP A 203 -40.70 -17.81 -8.22
C ASP A 203 -40.17 -17.02 -7.00
N ARG A 204 -40.89 -17.14 -5.88
CA ARG A 204 -40.62 -16.42 -4.62
C ARG A 204 -39.32 -16.89 -3.97
N GLU A 205 -38.95 -18.17 -4.13
CA GLU A 205 -37.74 -18.74 -3.52
C GLU A 205 -36.46 -18.29 -4.23
N THR A 206 -36.51 -18.11 -5.55
CA THR A 206 -35.35 -17.66 -6.34
C THR A 206 -35.24 -16.14 -6.45
N ARG A 207 -36.33 -15.41 -6.18
CA ARG A 207 -36.35 -13.94 -6.22
C ARG A 207 -35.63 -13.30 -5.04
N PHE A 208 -35.84 -13.79 -3.81
CA PHE A 208 -35.27 -13.18 -2.60
C PHE A 208 -33.92 -13.77 -2.24
N ILE A 209 -32.95 -12.89 -2.03
CA ILE A 209 -31.59 -13.25 -1.61
C ILE A 209 -31.15 -12.36 -0.45
N GLY A 210 -30.16 -12.83 0.30
CA GLY A 210 -29.58 -12.10 1.43
C GLY A 210 -30.60 -11.44 2.36
N VAL A 211 -30.51 -10.13 2.55
CA VAL A 211 -31.39 -9.34 3.44
C VAL A 211 -32.89 -9.48 3.13
N GLY A 212 -33.26 -9.83 1.90
CA GLY A 212 -34.66 -10.03 1.52
C GLY A 212 -35.27 -11.33 2.02
N ARG A 213 -34.45 -12.29 2.48
CA ARG A 213 -34.93 -13.55 3.08
C ARG A 213 -35.32 -13.41 4.55
N LEU A 214 -35.04 -12.26 5.17
CA LEU A 214 -35.29 -12.01 6.59
C LEU A 214 -36.72 -11.54 6.90
N SER A 215 -37.54 -11.27 5.87
CA SER A 215 -38.92 -10.80 6.03
C SER A 215 -39.82 -11.42 4.98
N GLU A 216 -41.09 -11.68 5.32
CA GLU A 216 -42.07 -12.24 4.39
C GLU A 216 -42.46 -11.27 3.26
N ASN A 217 -42.41 -9.95 3.53
CA ASN A 217 -42.74 -8.91 2.56
C ASN A 217 -41.74 -7.74 2.66
N PRO A 218 -40.52 -7.92 2.13
CA PRO A 218 -39.47 -6.92 2.26
C PRO A 218 -39.73 -5.69 1.38
N ARG A 219 -39.43 -4.50 1.91
CA ARG A 219 -39.35 -3.26 1.12
C ARG A 219 -38.07 -3.32 0.28
N LEU A 220 -38.22 -3.33 -1.04
CA LEU A 220 -37.11 -3.49 -1.98
C LEU A 220 -36.76 -2.13 -2.63
N PRO A 221 -35.49 -1.70 -2.58
CA PRO A 221 -35.00 -0.61 -3.40
C PRO A 221 -35.22 -0.87 -4.90
N TYR A 222 -35.45 0.19 -5.66
CA TYR A 222 -35.62 0.12 -7.11
C TYR A 222 -34.25 0.17 -7.80
N CYS A 223 -33.87 -0.91 -8.50
CA CYS A 223 -32.57 -0.99 -9.18
C CYS A 223 -32.69 -0.62 -10.66
N LEU A 224 -31.82 0.28 -11.13
CA LEU A 224 -31.74 0.67 -12.54
C LEU A 224 -30.70 -0.11 -13.35
N THR A 225 -29.76 -0.75 -12.65
CA THR A 225 -28.75 -1.64 -13.19
C THR A 225 -28.93 -3.04 -12.64
N ASP A 226 -28.36 -4.03 -13.31
CA ASP A 226 -28.39 -5.42 -12.86
C ASP A 226 -27.03 -6.12 -12.99
N GLN A 227 -26.94 -7.39 -12.59
CA GLN A 227 -25.68 -8.15 -12.63
C GLN A 227 -25.10 -8.32 -14.04
N GLN A 228 -25.93 -8.30 -15.08
CA GLN A 228 -25.56 -8.50 -16.49
C GLN A 228 -25.41 -7.19 -17.27
N ASN A 229 -26.22 -6.18 -16.94
CA ASN A 229 -26.40 -4.96 -17.69
C ASN A 229 -26.14 -3.74 -16.81
N ASP A 230 -25.20 -2.93 -17.28
CA ASP A 230 -25.00 -1.56 -16.81
C ASP A 230 -26.10 -0.63 -17.40
N ILE A 231 -26.06 0.67 -17.10
CA ILE A 231 -26.98 1.64 -17.68
C ILE A 231 -26.81 1.75 -19.19
N GLU A 232 -27.91 1.59 -19.92
CA GLU A 232 -27.91 1.54 -21.39
C GLU A 232 -28.97 2.42 -22.03
N LYS A 233 -30.03 2.76 -21.31
CA LYS A 233 -31.18 3.51 -21.80
C LYS A 233 -31.73 4.39 -20.69
N THR A 234 -32.45 5.44 -21.07
CA THR A 234 -33.22 6.24 -20.13
C THR A 234 -34.28 5.37 -19.45
N PRO A 235 -34.29 5.28 -18.12
CA PRO A 235 -35.37 4.66 -17.34
C PRO A 235 -36.74 5.22 -17.71
N ARG A 236 -37.78 4.38 -17.63
CA ARG A 236 -39.16 4.78 -17.96
C ARG A 236 -39.84 5.57 -16.84
N ASN A 237 -39.44 5.34 -15.60
CA ASN A 237 -40.02 5.96 -14.41
C ASN A 237 -39.12 7.10 -13.95
N SER A 238 -39.71 8.25 -13.62
CA SER A 238 -38.98 9.38 -13.04
C SER A 238 -38.56 9.09 -11.60
N ILE A 239 -37.51 9.75 -11.14
CA ILE A 239 -36.99 9.66 -9.77
C ILE A 239 -38.10 10.00 -8.76
N ALA A 240 -38.86 11.07 -9.03
CA ALA A 240 -39.95 11.54 -8.19
C ALA A 240 -41.14 10.56 -8.13
N GLY A 241 -41.35 9.74 -9.16
CA GLY A 241 -42.45 8.79 -9.24
C GLY A 241 -42.21 7.45 -8.52
N ILE A 242 -40.98 7.21 -8.06
CA ILE A 242 -40.61 6.00 -7.32
C ILE A 242 -40.70 6.33 -5.82
N ASN A 243 -41.30 5.46 -5.00
CA ASN A 243 -41.40 5.68 -3.53
C ASN A 243 -40.18 5.16 -2.75
N ASP A 244 -39.57 4.08 -3.22
CA ASP A 244 -38.41 3.44 -2.58
C ASP A 244 -37.06 4.07 -3.00
N PRO A 245 -35.98 3.84 -2.24
CA PRO A 245 -34.64 4.27 -2.65
C PRO A 245 -34.26 3.68 -4.01
N ILE A 246 -33.55 4.44 -4.82
CA ILE A 246 -33.11 4.04 -6.16
C ILE A 246 -31.63 3.71 -6.11
N LEU A 247 -31.25 2.54 -6.66
CA LEU A 247 -29.88 2.08 -6.75
C LEU A 247 -29.39 2.07 -8.20
N VAL A 248 -28.21 2.65 -8.43
CA VAL A 248 -27.48 2.60 -9.70
C VAL A 248 -26.05 2.15 -9.43
N VAL A 249 -25.59 1.08 -10.08
CA VAL A 249 -24.19 0.62 -10.02
C VAL A 249 -23.61 0.66 -11.43
N THR A 250 -22.76 1.65 -11.70
CA THR A 250 -22.18 1.90 -13.03
C THR A 250 -20.66 1.87 -12.98
N LYS A 251 -20.03 1.40 -14.06
CA LYS A 251 -18.56 1.47 -14.19
C LYS A 251 -18.09 2.86 -14.58
N LYS A 252 -16.85 3.22 -14.20
CA LYS A 252 -16.15 4.43 -14.67
C LYS A 252 -15.77 4.29 -16.14
N ASN A 253 -16.73 4.51 -17.02
CA ASN A 253 -16.54 4.43 -18.45
C ASN A 253 -17.27 5.59 -19.13
N THR A 254 -16.59 6.24 -20.07
CA THR A 254 -17.10 7.39 -20.81
C THR A 254 -18.51 7.18 -21.37
N TYR A 255 -18.78 6.04 -22.00
CA TYR A 255 -20.10 5.78 -22.58
C TYR A 255 -21.18 5.60 -21.51
N LYS A 256 -20.90 4.84 -20.45
CA LYS A 256 -21.86 4.54 -19.38
C LYS A 256 -22.19 5.78 -18.54
N LEU A 257 -21.16 6.58 -18.20
CA LEU A 257 -21.34 7.86 -17.52
C LEU A 257 -22.13 8.86 -18.37
N ASN A 258 -21.95 8.88 -19.69
CA ASN A 258 -22.79 9.69 -20.58
C ASN A 258 -24.27 9.25 -20.57
N TYR A 259 -24.55 7.95 -20.52
CA TYR A 259 -25.94 7.45 -20.38
C TYR A 259 -26.55 7.87 -19.04
N LEU A 260 -25.81 7.71 -17.94
CA LEU A 260 -26.21 8.18 -16.62
C LEU A 260 -26.50 9.68 -16.63
N LEU A 261 -25.57 10.48 -17.14
CA LEU A 261 -25.72 11.92 -17.19
C LEU A 261 -26.89 12.36 -18.07
N ARG A 262 -27.11 11.73 -19.22
CA ARG A 262 -28.28 12.00 -20.08
C ARG A 262 -29.59 11.73 -19.36
N TRP A 263 -29.67 10.63 -18.61
CA TRP A 263 -30.84 10.33 -17.80
C TRP A 263 -31.01 11.36 -16.67
N LEU A 264 -29.98 11.67 -15.90
CA LEU A 264 -30.07 12.67 -14.82
C LEU A 264 -30.49 14.04 -15.36
N LYS A 265 -29.95 14.46 -16.50
CA LYS A 265 -30.37 15.70 -17.18
C LYS A 265 -31.85 15.67 -17.61
N SER A 266 -32.43 14.50 -17.89
CA SER A 266 -33.87 14.38 -18.18
C SER A 266 -34.76 14.43 -16.93
N GLU A 267 -34.18 14.24 -15.74
CA GLU A 267 -34.87 14.32 -14.45
C GLU A 267 -34.78 15.72 -13.81
N ILE A 268 -33.97 16.62 -14.39
CA ILE A 268 -33.83 17.99 -13.92
C ILE A 268 -35.18 18.70 -13.98
N ASN A 269 -35.58 19.32 -12.85
CA ASN A 269 -36.79 20.12 -12.81
C ASN A 269 -36.61 21.37 -13.68
N ALA A 270 -37.44 21.52 -14.72
CA ALA A 270 -37.39 22.65 -15.64
C ALA A 270 -37.56 24.03 -14.97
N LYS A 271 -38.15 24.10 -13.77
CA LYS A 271 -38.30 25.36 -13.02
C LYS A 271 -37.05 25.76 -12.25
N ASN A 272 -36.36 24.78 -11.68
CA ASN A 272 -35.31 25.01 -10.68
C ASN A 272 -33.91 24.69 -11.20
N GLY A 273 -33.79 23.99 -12.34
CA GLY A 273 -32.50 23.69 -13.00
C GLY A 273 -31.71 22.52 -12.41
N TYR A 274 -32.26 21.84 -11.38
CA TYR A 274 -31.59 20.71 -10.70
C TYR A 274 -32.57 19.59 -10.33
N ILE A 275 -32.03 18.45 -9.92
CA ILE A 275 -32.76 17.37 -9.24
C ILE A 275 -32.91 17.73 -7.75
N GLU A 276 -34.15 17.76 -7.27
CA GLU A 276 -34.49 18.17 -5.88
C GLU A 276 -34.26 17.04 -4.85
N GLN A 277 -34.37 15.78 -5.29
CA GLN A 277 -34.22 14.63 -4.42
C GLN A 277 -32.75 14.46 -3.98
N PRO A 278 -32.47 14.16 -2.69
CA PRO A 278 -31.09 13.98 -2.21
C PRO A 278 -30.38 12.80 -2.86
N ILE A 279 -29.13 13.03 -3.28
CA ILE A 279 -28.29 12.07 -4.01
C ILE A 279 -27.06 11.71 -3.17
N LEU A 280 -26.83 10.41 -3.00
CA LEU A 280 -25.58 9.87 -2.46
C LEU A 280 -24.79 9.24 -3.60
N ILE A 281 -23.55 9.68 -3.78
CA ILE A 281 -22.61 9.13 -4.76
C ILE A 281 -21.44 8.49 -4.00
N ILE A 282 -21.27 7.19 -4.16
CA ILE A 282 -20.13 6.44 -3.65
C ILE A 282 -19.17 6.20 -4.81
N ASP A 283 -17.95 6.72 -4.70
CA ASP A 283 -16.89 6.46 -5.68
C ASP A 283 -15.91 5.40 -5.15
N ASP A 284 -16.03 4.16 -5.63
CA ASP A 284 -15.17 3.04 -5.23
C ASP A 284 -13.90 2.98 -6.10
N GLU A 285 -12.75 2.69 -5.48
CA GLU A 285 -11.42 2.86 -6.10
C GLU A 285 -11.24 4.28 -6.68
N ALA A 286 -11.57 5.31 -5.90
CA ALA A 286 -11.58 6.71 -6.33
C ALA A 286 -10.22 7.26 -6.82
N ASP A 287 -9.13 6.57 -6.51
CA ASP A 287 -7.78 6.88 -6.99
C ASP A 287 -7.55 6.42 -8.45
N ASN A 288 -8.48 5.64 -9.00
CA ASN A 288 -8.45 5.12 -10.36
C ASN A 288 -9.57 5.72 -11.23
N ALA A 289 -9.18 6.22 -12.40
CA ALA A 289 -10.03 6.85 -13.43
C ALA A 289 -10.80 8.13 -13.02
N SER A 290 -11.15 8.32 -11.74
CA SER A 290 -11.85 9.52 -11.26
C SER A 290 -10.95 10.75 -11.16
N VAL A 291 -9.65 10.56 -10.89
CA VAL A 291 -8.68 11.66 -10.80
C VAL A 291 -8.27 12.12 -12.20
N ASN A 292 -8.28 13.44 -12.42
CA ASN A 292 -7.89 14.05 -13.68
C ASN A 292 -6.37 13.91 -13.94
N THR A 293 -5.97 13.25 -15.02
CA THR A 293 -4.56 13.02 -15.41
C THR A 293 -4.05 13.95 -16.52
N GLY A 294 -4.81 14.98 -16.87
CA GLY A 294 -4.34 16.14 -17.64
C GLY A 294 -4.67 16.14 -19.14
N ASN A 295 -4.48 15.05 -19.89
CA ASN A 295 -4.69 15.06 -21.34
C ASN A 295 -6.19 14.92 -21.70
N PRO A 296 -6.80 15.87 -22.44
CA PRO A 296 -8.22 15.82 -22.79
C PRO A 296 -8.61 14.66 -23.72
N GLU A 297 -7.66 14.06 -24.44
CA GLU A 297 -7.91 12.84 -25.23
C GLU A 297 -7.82 11.55 -24.41
N GLU A 298 -7.36 11.61 -23.16
CA GLU A 298 -7.31 10.43 -22.29
C GLU A 298 -8.64 10.22 -21.56
N ASP A 299 -9.07 8.96 -21.48
CA ASP A 299 -10.28 8.53 -20.78
C ASP A 299 -10.41 9.10 -19.34
N PRO A 300 -9.36 9.16 -18.48
CA PRO A 300 -9.49 9.64 -17.11
C PRO A 300 -9.93 11.11 -16.99
N LYS A 301 -9.46 12.02 -17.87
CA LYS A 301 -9.91 13.41 -17.85
C LYS A 301 -11.38 13.55 -18.25
N THR A 302 -11.80 12.77 -19.24
CA THR A 302 -13.22 12.73 -19.65
C THR A 302 -14.10 12.13 -18.55
N ILE A 303 -13.64 11.05 -17.89
CA ILE A 303 -14.35 10.43 -16.78
C ILE A 303 -14.49 11.39 -15.60
N ASN A 304 -13.40 12.07 -15.18
CA ASN A 304 -13.42 13.08 -14.12
C ASN A 304 -14.47 14.17 -14.41
N ARG A 305 -14.46 14.75 -15.62
CA ARG A 305 -15.45 15.74 -16.04
C ARG A 305 -16.88 15.20 -15.93
N LEU A 306 -17.14 13.98 -16.44
CA LEU A 306 -18.47 13.40 -16.40
C LEU A 306 -18.97 13.16 -14.97
N ILE A 307 -18.09 12.76 -14.05
CA ILE A 307 -18.43 12.60 -12.62
C ILE A 307 -18.80 13.97 -12.01
N ARG A 308 -18.02 15.02 -12.30
CA ARG A 308 -18.32 16.39 -11.87
C ARG A 308 -19.66 16.89 -12.41
N GLU A 309 -19.96 16.62 -13.68
CA GLU A 309 -21.28 16.95 -14.27
C GLU A 309 -22.42 16.16 -13.63
N VAL A 310 -22.20 14.88 -13.28
CA VAL A 310 -23.19 14.07 -12.53
C VAL A 310 -23.48 14.69 -11.16
N ILE A 311 -22.44 15.07 -10.40
CA ILE A 311 -22.59 15.74 -9.09
C ILE A 311 -23.42 17.02 -9.24
N ASN A 312 -23.13 17.84 -10.25
CA ASN A 312 -23.80 19.12 -10.45
C ASN A 312 -25.24 19.03 -11.00
N THR A 313 -25.75 17.82 -11.28
CA THR A 313 -27.17 17.65 -11.65
C THR A 313 -28.11 17.79 -10.45
N GLY A 314 -27.63 17.55 -9.23
CA GLY A 314 -28.43 17.58 -8.01
C GLY A 314 -28.23 18.84 -7.18
N GLN A 315 -29.28 19.26 -6.46
CA GLN A 315 -29.21 20.37 -5.50
C GLN A 315 -28.62 19.94 -4.14
N LYS A 316 -28.81 18.67 -3.76
CA LYS A 316 -28.41 18.08 -2.48
C LYS A 316 -27.62 16.81 -2.76
N VAL A 317 -26.30 16.93 -2.82
CA VAL A 317 -25.42 15.82 -3.20
C VAL A 317 -24.35 15.60 -2.14
N SER A 318 -24.19 14.34 -1.75
CA SER A 318 -23.05 13.89 -0.96
C SER A 318 -22.23 12.90 -1.78
N TYR A 319 -20.99 13.26 -2.07
CA TYR A 319 -20.00 12.47 -2.78
C TYR A 319 -18.97 11.95 -1.79
N VAL A 320 -18.78 10.63 -1.75
CA VAL A 320 -17.84 9.97 -0.84
C VAL A 320 -16.89 9.08 -1.64
N ALA A 321 -15.62 9.50 -1.72
CA ALA A 321 -14.55 8.74 -2.33
C ALA A 321 -14.04 7.64 -1.40
N TYR A 322 -14.11 6.38 -1.81
CA TYR A 322 -13.53 5.24 -1.10
C TYR A 322 -12.25 4.78 -1.81
N THR A 323 -11.13 4.72 -1.07
CA THR A 323 -9.87 4.25 -1.64
C THR A 323 -8.92 3.64 -0.59
N ALA A 324 -7.98 2.81 -1.05
CA ALA A 324 -6.86 2.35 -0.25
C ALA A 324 -5.62 3.24 -0.37
N THR A 325 -5.51 3.97 -1.48
CA THR A 325 -4.31 4.68 -1.92
C THR A 325 -4.71 6.11 -2.24
N PRO A 326 -4.97 6.94 -1.21
CA PRO A 326 -5.62 8.23 -1.38
C PRO A 326 -4.72 9.30 -2.00
N PHE A 327 -3.44 8.98 -2.27
CA PHE A 327 -2.47 9.95 -2.74
C PHE A 327 -3.00 10.72 -3.95
N ALA A 328 -3.46 10.04 -5.00
CA ALA A 328 -3.98 10.70 -6.20
C ALA A 328 -5.17 11.65 -5.91
N ASN A 329 -6.03 11.31 -4.94
CA ASN A 329 -7.17 12.14 -4.54
C ASN A 329 -6.74 13.38 -3.73
N ILE A 330 -5.74 13.21 -2.86
CA ILE A 330 -5.17 14.30 -2.04
C ILE A 330 -4.32 15.25 -2.89
N PHE A 331 -3.76 14.77 -4.01
CA PHE A 331 -3.02 15.57 -4.99
C PHE A 331 -3.91 16.44 -5.89
N ILE A 332 -5.24 16.28 -5.89
CA ILE A 332 -6.15 17.18 -6.60
C ILE A 332 -6.00 18.59 -6.01
N ASP A 333 -5.94 19.60 -6.87
CA ASP A 333 -5.87 20.99 -6.45
C ASP A 333 -7.19 21.40 -5.76
N PRO A 334 -7.16 21.77 -4.47
CA PRO A 334 -8.36 22.19 -3.75
C PRO A 334 -8.90 23.54 -4.21
N ASP A 335 -8.08 24.34 -4.89
CA ASP A 335 -8.37 25.68 -5.40
C ASP A 335 -8.46 25.68 -6.95
N SER A 336 -8.55 24.49 -7.55
CA SER A 336 -8.95 24.33 -8.94
C SER A 336 -10.32 24.98 -9.18
N ASP A 337 -10.32 26.16 -9.81
CA ASP A 337 -11.52 26.89 -10.28
C ASP A 337 -12.27 26.17 -11.43
N GLY A 338 -12.00 24.88 -11.63
CA GLY A 338 -12.59 24.07 -12.67
C GLY A 338 -11.95 24.25 -14.06
N ASP A 339 -11.82 23.15 -14.78
CA ASP A 339 -11.49 23.14 -16.22
C ASP A 339 -12.71 23.58 -17.08
N ILE A 340 -12.73 23.22 -18.37
CA ILE A 340 -13.82 23.43 -19.36
C ILE A 340 -15.24 23.13 -18.82
N ALA A 341 -15.35 22.32 -17.76
CA ALA A 341 -16.60 21.95 -17.13
C ALA A 341 -17.21 23.04 -16.22
N ASP A 342 -16.49 24.13 -15.90
CA ASP A 342 -16.93 25.24 -15.03
C ASP A 342 -17.51 24.76 -13.68
N THR A 343 -16.90 23.73 -13.10
CA THR A 343 -17.34 23.07 -11.86
C THR A 343 -16.14 22.77 -10.98
N GLU A 344 -16.29 22.75 -9.67
CA GLU A 344 -15.17 22.35 -8.78
C GLU A 344 -14.73 20.88 -9.00
N ASP A 345 -13.44 20.58 -8.85
CA ASP A 345 -12.90 19.21 -8.95
C ASP A 345 -13.26 18.33 -7.71
N LEU A 346 -12.82 17.07 -7.71
CA LEU A 346 -13.20 16.01 -6.76
C LEU A 346 -12.36 15.97 -5.48
N PHE A 347 -11.62 17.04 -5.16
CA PHE A 347 -10.84 17.11 -3.91
C PHE A 347 -11.78 16.94 -2.70
N PRO A 348 -11.46 16.08 -1.72
CA PRO A 348 -12.31 15.83 -0.56
C PRO A 348 -12.21 16.96 0.47
N LYS A 349 -12.79 18.13 0.13
CA LYS A 349 -12.67 19.36 0.90
C LYS A 349 -13.38 19.31 2.27
N ASP A 350 -14.45 18.52 2.38
CA ASP A 350 -15.34 18.56 3.54
C ASP A 350 -14.91 17.58 4.63
N PHE A 351 -14.48 16.36 4.29
CA PHE A 351 -13.95 15.44 5.30
C PHE A 351 -12.99 14.38 4.74
N ILE A 352 -12.11 13.88 5.61
CA ILE A 352 -11.29 12.70 5.38
C ILE A 352 -11.41 11.78 6.59
N VAL A 353 -11.88 10.56 6.36
CA VAL A 353 -11.98 9.50 7.38
C VAL A 353 -10.95 8.42 7.09
N ALA A 354 -10.00 8.21 7.99
CA ALA A 354 -9.10 7.06 7.94
C ALA A 354 -9.65 5.94 8.85
N LEU A 355 -10.16 4.88 8.22
CA LEU A 355 -10.61 3.67 8.89
C LEU A 355 -9.41 2.86 9.39
N ASN A 356 -9.53 2.34 10.61
CA ASN A 356 -8.60 1.34 11.12
C ASN A 356 -9.03 -0.06 10.66
N ALA A 357 -8.04 -0.88 10.31
CA ALA A 357 -8.28 -2.30 10.15
C ALA A 357 -8.40 -2.99 11.51
N SER A 358 -9.08 -4.14 11.54
CA SER A 358 -9.14 -4.94 12.77
C SER A 358 -7.80 -5.59 13.11
N SER A 359 -7.62 -5.98 14.37
CA SER A 359 -6.46 -6.77 14.82
C SER A 359 -6.30 -8.12 14.11
N SER A 360 -7.36 -8.61 13.44
CA SER A 360 -7.36 -9.85 12.65
C SER A 360 -7.00 -9.65 11.17
N TYR A 361 -6.90 -8.39 10.71
CA TYR A 361 -6.51 -8.05 9.35
C TYR A 361 -4.99 -8.07 9.20
N HIS A 362 -4.51 -8.70 8.12
CA HIS A 362 -3.09 -8.82 7.81
C HIS A 362 -2.79 -7.99 6.57
N GLY A 363 -2.27 -6.77 6.79
CA GLY A 363 -1.86 -5.84 5.73
C GLY A 363 -0.36 -5.86 5.47
N ALA A 364 0.15 -4.85 4.75
CA ALA A 364 1.56 -4.73 4.38
C ALA A 364 2.52 -4.88 5.57
N ALA A 365 2.21 -4.28 6.73
CA ALA A 365 3.01 -4.42 7.95
C ALA A 365 3.22 -5.88 8.39
N TYR A 366 2.23 -6.76 8.20
CA TYR A 366 2.37 -8.18 8.55
C TYR A 366 3.36 -8.92 7.63
N PHE A 367 3.40 -8.56 6.35
CA PHE A 367 4.24 -9.23 5.35
C PHE A 367 5.66 -8.66 5.29
N PHE A 368 5.85 -7.38 5.63
CA PHE A 368 7.06 -6.63 5.31
C PHE A 368 7.76 -5.94 6.49
N ASN A 369 7.24 -6.02 7.72
CA ASN A 369 7.95 -5.48 8.88
C ASN A 369 9.24 -6.28 9.18
N GLU A 370 10.24 -5.57 9.72
CA GLU A 370 11.64 -5.98 9.92
C GLU A 370 11.89 -7.11 10.94
N ASP A 371 10.91 -7.93 11.29
CA ASP A 371 11.16 -9.08 12.19
C ASP A 371 11.82 -10.22 11.39
N PRO A 372 13.08 -10.60 11.69
CA PRO A 372 13.82 -11.64 10.97
C PRO A 372 13.18 -13.04 11.06
N SER A 373 12.19 -13.21 11.94
CA SER A 373 11.45 -14.46 12.12
C SER A 373 10.38 -14.72 11.06
N ASN A 374 10.02 -13.74 10.22
CA ASN A 374 8.91 -13.87 9.29
C ASN A 374 9.34 -14.53 7.96
N ARG A 375 9.40 -15.87 7.94
CA ARG A 375 9.59 -16.73 6.73
C ARG A 375 8.43 -16.65 5.72
N ILE A 376 7.72 -15.53 5.65
CA ILE A 376 6.54 -15.35 4.80
C ILE A 376 6.96 -14.97 3.37
N CYS A 377 7.90 -14.04 3.25
CA CYS A 377 8.39 -13.53 1.97
C CYS A 377 9.64 -14.29 1.52
N ASN A 378 9.62 -14.78 0.27
CA ASN A 378 10.70 -15.49 -0.39
C ASN A 378 11.12 -14.69 -1.63
N ILE A 379 12.41 -14.63 -1.91
CA ILE A 379 12.94 -13.93 -3.08
C ILE A 379 12.93 -14.83 -4.32
N ILE A 380 12.51 -14.26 -5.44
CA ILE A 380 12.62 -14.85 -6.77
C ILE A 380 13.90 -14.33 -7.43
N ASP A 381 14.93 -15.18 -7.51
CA ASP A 381 16.21 -14.87 -8.17
C ASP A 381 16.56 -15.84 -9.32
N ASP A 382 15.69 -16.81 -9.63
CA ASP A 382 15.92 -17.86 -10.63
C ASP A 382 15.00 -17.78 -11.86
N ALA A 383 13.97 -16.93 -11.83
CA ALA A 383 12.96 -16.85 -12.88
C ALA A 383 13.45 -16.23 -14.19
N GLU A 384 14.47 -15.36 -14.16
CA GLU A 384 15.01 -14.66 -15.34
C GLU A 384 15.46 -15.62 -16.45
N ASN A 385 15.97 -16.80 -16.07
CA ASN A 385 16.43 -17.83 -16.99
C ASN A 385 15.28 -18.53 -17.73
N CYS A 386 14.07 -18.54 -17.15
CA CYS A 386 12.87 -19.16 -17.72
C CYS A 386 12.02 -18.15 -18.48
N LEU A 387 11.93 -16.94 -17.94
CA LEU A 387 11.13 -15.85 -18.47
C LEU A 387 11.83 -14.53 -18.10
N PRO A 388 12.32 -13.74 -19.07
CA PRO A 388 12.88 -12.43 -18.76
C PRO A 388 11.85 -11.52 -18.10
N LEU A 389 12.28 -10.69 -17.13
CA LEU A 389 11.37 -9.80 -16.40
C LEU A 389 10.66 -8.79 -17.32
N VAL A 390 11.35 -8.41 -18.41
CA VAL A 390 10.83 -7.56 -19.48
C VAL A 390 10.79 -8.34 -20.78
N HIS A 391 9.59 -8.65 -21.25
CA HIS A 391 9.37 -9.50 -22.43
C HIS A 391 8.24 -9.02 -23.34
N LYS A 392 8.27 -9.52 -24.57
CA LYS A 392 7.26 -9.32 -25.61
C LYS A 392 6.49 -10.62 -25.88
N THR A 393 5.40 -10.53 -26.63
CA THR A 393 4.66 -11.70 -27.12
C THR A 393 5.58 -12.56 -27.99
N GLY A 394 5.51 -13.89 -27.85
CA GLY A 394 6.31 -14.84 -28.63
C GLY A 394 7.61 -15.30 -27.95
N VAL A 395 7.87 -14.92 -26.70
CA VAL A 395 8.93 -15.54 -25.89
C VAL A 395 8.61 -17.03 -25.69
N SER A 396 9.57 -17.88 -26.03
CA SER A 396 9.46 -19.33 -25.82
C SER A 396 9.71 -19.68 -24.36
N ILE A 397 8.72 -20.32 -23.72
CA ILE A 397 8.87 -20.89 -22.37
C ILE A 397 9.26 -22.35 -22.51
N THR A 398 10.41 -22.72 -21.96
CA THR A 398 10.93 -24.10 -22.00
C THR A 398 10.82 -24.83 -20.66
N SER A 399 10.77 -24.09 -19.56
CA SER A 399 10.66 -24.61 -18.20
C SER A 399 10.10 -23.55 -17.24
N ILE A 400 9.74 -23.97 -16.03
CA ILE A 400 9.38 -23.08 -14.91
C ILE A 400 10.52 -23.04 -13.88
N PRO A 401 10.69 -21.92 -13.15
CA PRO A 401 11.75 -21.78 -12.16
C PRO A 401 11.58 -22.72 -10.97
N LYS A 402 12.69 -23.07 -10.31
CA LYS A 402 12.71 -23.93 -9.13
C LYS A 402 11.93 -23.30 -7.98
N SER A 403 12.00 -21.98 -7.83
CA SER A 403 11.21 -21.24 -6.85
C SER A 403 9.70 -21.43 -7.04
N LEU A 404 9.21 -21.49 -8.29
CA LEU A 404 7.80 -21.76 -8.58
C LEU A 404 7.42 -23.22 -8.31
N ILE A 405 8.29 -24.17 -8.64
CA ILE A 405 8.10 -25.60 -8.31
C ILE A 405 7.97 -25.78 -6.79
N ASN A 406 8.81 -25.09 -6.02
CA ASN A 406 8.75 -25.09 -4.55
C ASN A 406 7.45 -24.45 -4.04
N ALA A 407 7.04 -23.31 -4.61
CA ALA A 407 5.81 -22.63 -4.22
C ALA A 407 4.55 -23.50 -4.44
N ILE A 408 4.50 -24.29 -5.51
CA ILE A 408 3.40 -25.26 -5.75
C ILE A 408 3.39 -26.35 -4.66
N GLY A 409 4.56 -26.90 -4.31
CA GLY A 409 4.67 -27.89 -3.22
C GLY A 409 4.21 -27.31 -1.87
N VAL A 410 4.62 -26.08 -1.56
CA VAL A 410 4.20 -25.36 -0.34
C VAL A 410 2.69 -25.11 -0.33
N PHE A 411 2.07 -24.79 -1.47
CA PHE A 411 0.62 -24.64 -1.58
C PHE A 411 -0.13 -25.94 -1.23
N LEU A 412 0.36 -27.10 -1.70
CA LEU A 412 -0.25 -28.41 -1.37
C LEU A 412 -0.18 -28.70 0.14
N LEU A 413 0.96 -28.42 0.76
CA LEU A 413 1.13 -28.55 2.22
C LEU A 413 0.18 -27.64 2.99
N ALA A 414 0.06 -26.38 2.56
CA ALA A 414 -0.84 -25.42 3.17
C ALA A 414 -2.31 -25.86 3.07
N CYS A 415 -2.74 -26.39 1.91
CA CYS A 415 -4.07 -26.94 1.72
C CYS A 415 -4.36 -28.09 2.70
N ALA A 416 -3.43 -29.03 2.85
CA ALA A 416 -3.58 -30.16 3.78
C ALA A 416 -3.71 -29.71 5.24
N VAL A 417 -2.90 -28.73 5.67
CA VAL A 417 -3.01 -28.15 7.02
C VAL A 417 -4.36 -27.44 7.20
N LYS A 418 -4.82 -26.68 6.19
CA LYS A 418 -6.14 -26.01 6.25
C LYS A 418 -7.27 -27.02 6.38
N ASP A 419 -7.27 -28.10 5.60
CA ASP A 419 -8.28 -29.16 5.70
C ASP A 419 -8.28 -29.84 7.07
N LEU A 420 -7.08 -30.11 7.62
CA LEU A 420 -6.94 -30.64 8.97
C LEU A 420 -7.53 -29.68 10.02
N ARG A 421 -7.24 -28.38 9.92
CA ARG A 421 -7.77 -27.36 10.84
C ARG A 421 -9.28 -27.22 10.71
N ARG A 422 -9.83 -27.21 9.50
CA ARG A 422 -11.28 -27.19 9.25
C ARG A 422 -11.97 -28.35 9.93
N LYS A 423 -11.42 -29.56 9.78
CA LYS A 423 -11.92 -30.78 10.41
C LYS A 423 -11.83 -30.73 11.95
N LYS A 424 -10.69 -30.30 12.51
CA LYS A 424 -10.49 -30.21 13.98
C LYS A 424 -11.36 -29.13 14.64
N LEU A 425 -11.59 -28.00 13.96
CA LEU A 425 -12.29 -26.85 14.53
C LEU A 425 -13.76 -26.74 14.10
N LEU A 426 -14.28 -27.70 13.34
CA LEU A 426 -15.65 -27.72 12.82
C LEU A 426 -15.98 -26.40 12.09
N ILE A 427 -15.06 -26.00 11.20
CA ILE A 427 -15.21 -24.81 10.37
C ILE A 427 -15.93 -25.23 9.08
N THR A 428 -17.18 -24.79 8.92
CA THR A 428 -18.05 -25.09 7.77
C THR A 428 -18.07 -24.00 6.70
N ASN A 429 -17.38 -22.89 6.95
CA ASN A 429 -17.35 -21.71 6.09
C ASN A 429 -15.90 -21.50 5.62
N ASN A 430 -15.67 -20.97 4.42
CA ASN A 430 -14.33 -20.82 3.80
C ASN A 430 -13.69 -22.15 3.35
N ASP A 431 -14.38 -22.86 2.46
CA ASP A 431 -13.97 -24.13 1.86
C ASP A 431 -12.93 -23.99 0.74
N TYR A 432 -12.53 -22.76 0.40
CA TYR A 432 -11.65 -22.52 -0.73
C TYR A 432 -10.19 -22.41 -0.31
N ASP A 433 -9.31 -22.91 -1.17
CA ASP A 433 -7.86 -22.75 -1.09
C ASP A 433 -7.35 -22.30 -2.45
N SER A 434 -6.68 -21.16 -2.49
CA SER A 434 -6.15 -20.63 -3.75
C SER A 434 -4.68 -20.28 -3.70
N MET A 435 -4.02 -20.47 -4.85
CA MET A 435 -2.68 -19.98 -5.16
C MET A 435 -2.77 -19.00 -6.32
N LEU A 436 -2.03 -17.90 -6.24
CA LEU A 436 -1.91 -16.91 -7.32
C LEU A 436 -0.53 -17.01 -7.97
N ILE A 437 -0.49 -17.15 -9.29
CA ILE A 437 0.73 -17.08 -10.10
C ILE A 437 0.60 -15.91 -11.08
N ASN A 438 1.48 -14.92 -10.93
CA ASN A 438 1.55 -13.74 -11.79
C ASN A 438 2.98 -13.53 -12.28
N MET A 439 3.30 -14.12 -13.44
CA MET A 439 4.61 -14.02 -14.08
C MET A 439 4.62 -13.15 -15.35
N SER A 440 3.44 -12.81 -15.89
CA SER A 440 3.36 -11.98 -17.11
C SER A 440 2.04 -11.25 -17.20
N ARG A 441 2.07 -10.05 -17.80
CA ARG A 441 0.87 -9.31 -18.22
C ARG A 441 0.26 -9.85 -19.52
N LEU A 442 1.01 -10.63 -20.30
CA LEU A 442 0.63 -11.06 -21.64
C LEU A 442 -0.16 -12.38 -21.57
N THR A 443 -1.34 -12.39 -22.19
CA THR A 443 -2.27 -13.53 -22.13
C THR A 443 -1.72 -14.78 -22.81
N ALA A 444 -0.93 -14.63 -23.88
CA ALA A 444 -0.26 -15.73 -24.56
C ALA A 444 0.72 -16.45 -23.62
N VAL A 445 1.64 -15.68 -23.01
CA VAL A 445 2.63 -16.19 -22.04
C VAL A 445 1.95 -16.88 -20.85
N GLN A 446 0.82 -16.35 -20.36
CA GLN A 446 0.03 -17.00 -19.30
C GLN A 446 -0.50 -18.38 -19.73
N SER A 447 -0.97 -18.49 -20.98
CA SER A 447 -1.46 -19.76 -21.53
C SER A 447 -0.31 -20.76 -21.75
N ASP A 448 0.86 -20.27 -22.16
CA ASP A 448 2.05 -21.09 -22.37
C ASP A 448 2.64 -21.64 -21.06
N LEU A 449 2.41 -20.97 -19.92
CA LEU A 449 2.82 -21.45 -18.59
C LEU A 449 1.97 -22.59 -18.05
N GLU A 450 0.68 -22.65 -18.44
CA GLU A 450 -0.30 -23.58 -17.87
C GLU A 450 0.12 -25.06 -17.99
N PRO A 451 0.61 -25.56 -19.14
CA PRO A 451 1.03 -26.96 -19.26
C PRO A 451 2.19 -27.33 -18.33
N PHE A 452 3.17 -26.43 -18.14
CA PHE A 452 4.30 -26.69 -17.25
C PHE A 452 3.88 -26.74 -15.77
N ILE A 453 2.95 -25.87 -15.38
CA ILE A 453 2.39 -25.84 -14.02
C ILE A 453 1.56 -27.10 -13.78
N LYS A 454 0.73 -27.53 -14.75
CA LYS A 454 -0.02 -28.79 -14.68
C LYS A 454 0.91 -30.00 -14.54
N ASN A 455 1.93 -30.11 -15.39
CA ASN A 455 2.89 -31.23 -15.29
C ASN A 455 3.59 -31.29 -13.92
N CYS A 456 3.96 -30.13 -13.36
CA CYS A 456 4.55 -30.05 -12.02
C CYS A 456 3.56 -30.48 -10.92
N LEU A 457 2.30 -30.02 -11.01
CA LEU A 457 1.24 -30.44 -10.10
C LEU A 457 1.00 -31.95 -10.18
N ASP A 458 0.94 -32.51 -11.39
CA ASP A 458 0.75 -33.94 -11.61
C ASP A 458 1.89 -34.76 -11.00
N GLU A 459 3.15 -34.30 -11.07
CA GLU A 459 4.30 -34.97 -10.43
C GLU A 459 4.11 -35.05 -8.91
N TYR A 460 3.76 -33.94 -8.25
CA TYR A 460 3.47 -33.93 -6.83
C TYR A 460 2.25 -34.79 -6.48
N TRP A 461 1.18 -34.66 -7.26
CA TRP A 461 -0.09 -35.32 -7.00
C TRP A 461 -0.01 -36.84 -7.12
N ASN A 462 0.69 -37.34 -8.13
CA ASN A 462 0.97 -38.76 -8.29
C ASN A 462 1.75 -39.32 -7.09
N ALA A 463 2.76 -38.59 -6.62
CA ALA A 463 3.53 -39.00 -5.45
C ALA A 463 2.68 -39.00 -4.16
N ILE A 464 1.85 -37.97 -3.96
CA ILE A 464 0.92 -37.90 -2.82
C ILE A 464 -0.05 -39.08 -2.84
N THR A 465 -0.70 -39.33 -3.98
CA THR A 465 -1.70 -40.40 -4.12
C THR A 465 -1.12 -41.78 -3.86
N LEU A 466 0.12 -42.04 -4.31
CA LEU A 466 0.77 -43.34 -4.17
C LEU A 466 1.37 -43.58 -2.78
N TYR A 467 1.96 -42.54 -2.16
CA TYR A 467 2.86 -42.72 -1.02
C TYR A 467 2.39 -42.07 0.29
N SER A 468 1.46 -41.10 0.28
CA SER A 468 1.10 -40.33 1.50
C SER A 468 0.55 -41.16 2.67
N ASN A 469 -0.08 -42.30 2.39
CA ASN A 469 -0.58 -43.22 3.42
C ASN A 469 0.47 -44.21 3.95
N GLN A 470 1.67 -44.23 3.38
CA GLN A 470 2.75 -45.11 3.82
C GLN A 470 3.50 -44.48 5.00
N ASN A 471 3.96 -45.32 5.93
CA ASN A 471 4.86 -44.85 6.98
C ASN A 471 6.20 -44.41 6.36
N ASN A 472 6.76 -43.30 6.86
CA ASN A 472 8.01 -42.71 6.37
C ASN A 472 7.97 -42.42 4.85
N CYS A 473 6.84 -41.92 4.35
CA CYS A 473 6.62 -41.64 2.93
C CYS A 473 7.74 -40.78 2.28
N GLU A 474 8.39 -39.92 3.06
CA GLU A 474 9.53 -39.09 2.64
C GLU A 474 10.79 -39.90 2.27
N GLN A 475 10.90 -41.16 2.71
CA GLN A 475 12.02 -42.04 2.40
C GLN A 475 11.76 -42.92 1.17
N VAL A 476 10.50 -43.03 0.74
CA VAL A 476 10.06 -43.95 -0.32
C VAL A 476 10.02 -43.29 -1.70
N SER A 477 9.89 -41.95 -1.75
CA SER A 477 9.81 -41.19 -2.99
C SER A 477 10.61 -39.89 -2.91
N ASN A 478 11.40 -39.61 -3.94
CA ASN A 478 12.14 -38.35 -4.07
C ASN A 478 11.21 -37.13 -4.01
N THR A 479 10.00 -37.24 -4.57
CA THR A 479 9.01 -36.14 -4.57
C THR A 479 8.44 -35.91 -3.18
N MET A 480 8.20 -36.99 -2.41
CA MET A 480 7.80 -36.88 -1.00
C MET A 480 8.94 -36.34 -0.13
N ALA A 481 10.19 -36.73 -0.41
CA ALA A 481 11.37 -36.16 0.26
C ALA A 481 11.48 -34.63 0.03
N LYS A 482 11.21 -34.17 -1.21
CA LYS A 482 11.13 -32.73 -1.53
C LYS A 482 10.03 -32.04 -0.72
N LEU A 483 8.81 -32.61 -0.66
CA LEU A 483 7.72 -32.05 0.14
C LEU A 483 8.07 -31.99 1.64
N TYR A 484 8.73 -33.01 2.18
CA TYR A 484 9.19 -33.01 3.57
C TYR A 484 10.23 -31.92 3.85
N ALA A 485 11.18 -31.71 2.92
CA ALA A 485 12.14 -30.61 3.03
C ALA A 485 11.44 -29.25 3.02
N LEU A 486 10.49 -29.04 2.10
CA LEU A 486 9.69 -27.81 2.03
C LEU A 486 8.86 -27.58 3.31
N TRP A 487 8.28 -28.64 3.88
CA TRP A 487 7.60 -28.61 5.17
C TRP A 487 8.52 -28.14 6.30
N ASN A 488 9.72 -28.71 6.39
CA ASN A 488 10.69 -28.34 7.43
C ASN A 488 11.16 -26.88 7.31
N GLU A 489 11.37 -26.42 6.09
CA GLU A 489 11.78 -25.04 5.81
C GLU A 489 10.66 -24.03 6.15
N ASN A 490 9.41 -24.35 5.81
CA ASN A 490 8.33 -23.37 5.80
C ASN A 490 7.44 -23.39 7.05
N TYR A 491 7.24 -24.56 7.68
CA TYR A 491 6.19 -24.79 8.67
C TYR A 491 6.64 -25.55 9.93
N ALA A 492 7.66 -26.40 9.85
CA ALA A 492 8.09 -27.14 11.04
C ALA A 492 8.59 -26.19 12.15
N GLY A 493 8.04 -26.37 13.36
CA GLY A 493 8.38 -25.56 14.53
C GLY A 493 7.70 -24.17 14.56
N THR A 494 7.02 -23.75 13.49
CA THR A 494 6.22 -22.51 13.49
C THR A 494 4.73 -22.77 13.67
N ILE A 495 4.25 -23.98 13.35
CA ILE A 495 2.87 -24.41 13.54
C ILE A 495 2.79 -25.68 14.40
N ASN A 496 1.59 -25.98 14.91
CA ASN A 496 1.37 -27.07 15.87
C ASN A 496 1.17 -28.44 15.20
N GLU A 497 0.81 -28.46 13.92
CA GLU A 497 0.59 -29.67 13.16
C GLU A 497 1.91 -30.40 12.88
N SER A 498 1.90 -31.73 12.96
CA SER A 498 3.06 -32.58 12.67
C SER A 498 3.08 -33.05 11.21
N TRP A 499 4.27 -33.41 10.69
CA TRP A 499 4.41 -33.97 9.34
C TRP A 499 3.50 -35.18 9.09
N LYS A 500 3.38 -36.06 10.10
CA LYS A 500 2.52 -37.26 10.02
C LYS A 500 1.05 -36.89 9.83
N GLU A 501 0.57 -35.90 10.57
CA GLU A 501 -0.80 -35.40 10.44
C GLU A 501 -1.04 -34.76 9.07
N VAL A 502 -0.06 -34.03 8.53
CA VAL A 502 -0.14 -33.44 7.19
C VAL A 502 -0.19 -34.51 6.10
N CYS A 503 0.62 -35.57 6.20
CA CYS A 503 0.57 -36.69 5.25
C CYS A 503 -0.81 -37.38 5.25
N GLN A 504 -1.40 -37.56 6.44
CA GLN A 504 -2.75 -38.12 6.58
C GLN A 504 -3.83 -37.21 6.00
N ALA A 505 -3.64 -35.89 6.03
CA ALA A 505 -4.54 -34.91 5.43
C ALA A 505 -4.36 -34.78 3.91
N LEU A 506 -3.16 -35.04 3.39
CA LEU A 506 -2.88 -35.04 1.94
C LEU A 506 -3.62 -36.16 1.20
N SER A 507 -3.78 -37.35 1.80
CA SER A 507 -4.41 -38.49 1.13
C SER A 507 -5.89 -38.29 0.72
N PRO A 508 -6.80 -37.80 1.58
CA PRO A 508 -8.19 -37.56 1.21
C PRO A 508 -8.41 -36.19 0.54
N MET A 509 -7.36 -35.42 0.30
CA MET A 509 -7.46 -34.07 -0.24
C MET A 509 -8.00 -34.11 -1.68
N GLU A 510 -8.80 -33.11 -2.05
CA GLU A 510 -9.19 -32.91 -3.45
C GLU A 510 -8.00 -32.35 -4.26
N GLU A 511 -7.80 -32.85 -5.47
CA GLU A 511 -6.76 -32.35 -6.37
C GLU A 511 -7.02 -30.88 -6.76
N PRO A 512 -6.04 -29.98 -6.60
CA PRO A 512 -6.19 -28.60 -7.05
C PRO A 512 -6.37 -28.50 -8.57
N LYS A 513 -7.20 -27.56 -9.04
CA LYS A 513 -7.34 -27.28 -10.47
C LYS A 513 -6.53 -26.06 -10.88
N VAL A 514 -5.76 -26.18 -11.96
CA VAL A 514 -5.07 -25.05 -12.59
C VAL A 514 -6.04 -24.28 -13.49
N ILE A 515 -6.18 -22.98 -13.26
CA ILE A 515 -7.13 -22.10 -13.96
C ILE A 515 -6.40 -20.86 -14.47
N THR A 516 -6.41 -20.65 -15.78
CA THR A 516 -5.88 -19.44 -16.41
C THR A 516 -7.00 -18.41 -16.62
N ILE A 517 -6.77 -17.17 -16.16
CA ILE A 517 -7.74 -16.07 -16.20
C ILE A 517 -7.19 -14.90 -17.00
N HIS A 518 -7.80 -14.66 -18.16
CA HIS A 518 -7.54 -13.49 -18.98
C HIS A 518 -8.78 -13.01 -19.75
N SER A 519 -8.74 -11.78 -20.28
CA SER A 519 -9.85 -11.09 -20.95
C SER A 519 -10.53 -11.87 -22.08
N LYS A 520 -9.82 -12.82 -22.72
CA LYS A 520 -10.35 -13.67 -23.81
C LYS A 520 -10.75 -15.10 -23.41
N SER A 521 -10.58 -15.51 -22.14
CA SER A 521 -10.65 -16.94 -21.76
C SER A 521 -12.06 -17.48 -21.60
N GLY A 522 -13.09 -16.62 -21.47
CA GLY A 522 -14.44 -17.03 -21.06
C GLY A 522 -14.51 -17.60 -19.62
N ASN A 523 -13.37 -17.92 -19.00
CA ASN A 523 -13.27 -18.46 -17.65
C ASN A 523 -13.51 -17.35 -16.61
N THR A 524 -14.47 -17.60 -15.73
CA THR A 524 -14.74 -16.81 -14.53
C THR A 524 -14.47 -17.66 -13.29
N LEU A 525 -13.95 -17.04 -12.22
CA LEU A 525 -13.85 -17.73 -10.93
C LEU A 525 -15.25 -18.01 -10.41
N LYS A 526 -15.51 -19.28 -10.12
CA LYS A 526 -16.77 -19.71 -9.52
C LYS A 526 -16.49 -20.17 -8.09
N TYR A 527 -17.06 -19.44 -7.14
CA TYR A 527 -17.06 -19.77 -5.71
C TYR A 527 -18.45 -20.22 -5.29
N ASP A 528 -19.03 -21.15 -6.05
CA ASP A 528 -20.32 -21.78 -5.77
C ASP A 528 -20.13 -23.30 -5.60
N GLN A 529 -21.24 -24.00 -5.32
CA GLN A 529 -21.24 -25.46 -5.15
C GLN A 529 -20.73 -26.26 -6.36
N TYR A 530 -20.54 -25.62 -7.53
CA TYR A 530 -20.06 -26.24 -8.76
C TYR A 530 -18.60 -25.86 -9.07
N GLY A 531 -17.99 -24.94 -8.32
CA GLY A 531 -16.61 -24.52 -8.47
C GLY A 531 -15.60 -25.43 -7.76
N PRO A 532 -14.36 -25.56 -8.24
CA PRO A 532 -13.33 -26.32 -7.55
C PRO A 532 -12.97 -25.66 -6.21
N LYS A 533 -12.89 -26.43 -5.12
CA LYS A 533 -12.51 -25.91 -3.81
C LYS A 533 -11.04 -25.48 -3.75
N LYS A 534 -10.17 -26.18 -4.47
CA LYS A 534 -8.72 -25.94 -4.50
C LYS A 534 -8.28 -25.50 -5.89
N GLN A 535 -7.62 -24.34 -6.00
CA GLN A 535 -7.36 -23.69 -7.28
C GLN A 535 -5.96 -23.07 -7.36
N ILE A 536 -5.23 -23.33 -8.45
CA ILE A 536 -4.00 -22.61 -8.82
C ILE A 536 -4.33 -21.67 -9.96
N ILE A 537 -4.27 -20.38 -9.70
CA ILE A 537 -4.78 -19.35 -10.60
C ILE A 537 -3.60 -18.66 -11.30
N ILE A 538 -3.59 -18.72 -12.63
CA ILE A 538 -2.61 -18.04 -13.47
C ILE A 538 -3.27 -16.81 -14.09
N GLY A 539 -2.66 -15.64 -13.93
CA GLY A 539 -3.13 -14.47 -14.68
C GLY A 539 -2.30 -13.21 -14.46
N GLY A 540 -2.65 -12.18 -15.22
CA GLY A 540 -1.93 -10.90 -15.27
C GLY A 540 -2.81 -9.72 -14.86
N SER A 541 -3.08 -8.81 -15.80
CA SER A 541 -3.79 -7.56 -15.51
C SER A 541 -5.26 -7.73 -15.09
N LYS A 542 -5.89 -8.87 -15.37
CA LYS A 542 -7.26 -9.14 -14.91
C LYS A 542 -7.31 -9.47 -13.41
N LEU A 543 -6.20 -9.95 -12.85
CA LEU A 543 -6.07 -10.29 -11.42
C LEU A 543 -5.56 -9.11 -10.58
N SER A 544 -5.10 -8.02 -11.23
CA SER A 544 -4.56 -6.86 -10.51
C SER A 544 -5.61 -5.96 -9.88
N ARG A 545 -6.86 -5.90 -10.38
CA ARG A 545 -7.91 -4.98 -9.88
C ARG A 545 -9.26 -5.68 -9.73
N GLY A 546 -9.98 -5.41 -8.65
CA GLY A 546 -11.39 -5.77 -8.47
C GLY A 546 -11.78 -7.26 -8.33
N LEU A 547 -10.85 -8.21 -8.22
CA LEU A 547 -11.19 -9.64 -8.04
C LEU A 547 -10.79 -10.13 -6.64
N THR A 548 -11.74 -10.68 -5.89
CA THR A 548 -11.47 -11.33 -4.61
C THR A 548 -11.09 -12.79 -4.85
N LEU A 549 -9.95 -13.22 -4.30
CA LEU A 549 -9.50 -14.61 -4.31
C LEU A 549 -9.80 -15.25 -2.95
N GLU A 550 -10.84 -16.08 -2.89
CA GLU A 550 -11.21 -16.77 -1.65
C GLU A 550 -10.12 -17.78 -1.27
N GLY A 551 -9.73 -17.78 0.01
CA GLY A 551 -8.80 -18.75 0.57
C GLY A 551 -7.35 -18.65 0.10
N LEU A 552 -6.92 -17.50 -0.44
CA LEU A 552 -5.56 -17.29 -0.96
C LEU A 552 -4.50 -17.51 0.11
N VAL A 553 -3.60 -18.47 -0.13
CA VAL A 553 -2.56 -18.89 0.83
C VAL A 553 -1.14 -18.77 0.28
N VAL A 554 -0.94 -19.01 -1.01
CA VAL A 554 0.36 -18.85 -1.67
C VAL A 554 0.25 -17.85 -2.82
N SER A 555 1.19 -16.92 -2.92
CA SER A 555 1.27 -15.96 -4.02
C SER A 555 2.67 -15.94 -4.62
N TYR A 556 2.78 -16.15 -5.93
CA TYR A 556 4.02 -16.09 -6.69
C TYR A 556 3.96 -14.95 -7.70
N PHE A 557 4.77 -13.92 -7.50
CA PHE A 557 4.65 -12.66 -8.21
C PHE A 557 5.99 -12.22 -8.81
N TYR A 558 6.17 -12.53 -10.09
CA TYR A 558 7.35 -12.20 -10.88
C TYR A 558 6.98 -11.18 -11.95
N ARG A 559 6.93 -9.90 -11.58
CA ARG A 559 6.59 -8.81 -12.49
C ARG A 559 7.16 -7.47 -12.03
N ARG A 560 7.63 -6.67 -12.99
CA ARG A 560 7.93 -5.26 -12.77
C ARG A 560 6.64 -4.41 -12.83
N SER A 561 6.31 -3.71 -11.75
CA SER A 561 5.32 -2.62 -11.77
C SER A 561 6.05 -1.30 -11.58
N VAL A 562 5.88 -0.38 -12.54
CA VAL A 562 6.48 0.97 -12.47
C VAL A 562 5.60 1.92 -11.64
N MET A 563 4.35 1.53 -11.35
CA MET A 563 3.35 2.40 -10.72
C MET A 563 2.91 1.82 -9.37
N TYR A 564 3.10 2.61 -8.32
CA TYR A 564 2.85 2.27 -6.92
C TYR A 564 1.38 1.92 -6.60
N ASP A 565 0.40 2.70 -7.09
CA ASP A 565 -1.04 2.41 -6.96
C ASP A 565 -1.37 1.00 -7.48
N SER A 566 -0.85 0.66 -8.67
CA SER A 566 -1.07 -0.66 -9.24
C SER A 566 -0.45 -1.78 -8.40
N LEU A 567 0.69 -1.53 -7.74
CA LEU A 567 1.38 -2.53 -6.92
C LEU A 567 0.59 -2.85 -5.63
N MET A 568 0.09 -1.84 -4.91
CA MET A 568 -0.73 -2.09 -3.70
C MET A 568 -2.04 -2.81 -4.01
N GLN A 569 -2.70 -2.45 -5.09
CA GLN A 569 -3.96 -3.10 -5.49
C GLN A 569 -3.73 -4.55 -5.96
N MET A 570 -2.50 -4.91 -6.36
CA MET A 570 -2.11 -6.28 -6.71
C MET A 570 -1.85 -7.18 -5.51
N GLY A 571 -1.65 -6.62 -4.31
CA GLY A 571 -1.43 -7.34 -3.05
C GLY A 571 -2.67 -8.08 -2.55
N ARG A 572 -3.16 -9.06 -3.29
CA ARG A 572 -4.36 -9.87 -2.94
C ARG A 572 -4.14 -10.76 -1.71
N TRP A 573 -2.89 -10.94 -1.30
CA TRP A 573 -2.50 -11.65 -0.09
C TRP A 573 -2.84 -10.89 1.20
N TYR A 574 -3.12 -9.58 1.13
CA TYR A 574 -3.68 -8.87 2.27
C TYR A 574 -5.09 -9.35 2.61
N GLY A 575 -5.56 -9.04 3.81
CA GLY A 575 -6.93 -9.31 4.23
C GLY A 575 -7.05 -10.16 5.49
N TYR A 576 -8.28 -10.63 5.72
CA TYR A 576 -8.62 -11.49 6.85
C TYR A 576 -8.19 -12.93 6.55
N ARG A 577 -7.40 -13.52 7.45
CA ARG A 577 -6.73 -14.84 7.28
C ARG A 577 -6.85 -15.69 8.55
N GLU A 578 -8.01 -15.59 9.20
CA GLU A 578 -8.29 -16.31 10.44
C GLU A 578 -8.13 -17.82 10.26
N GLY A 579 -7.38 -18.44 11.18
CA GLY A 579 -7.13 -19.88 11.18
C GLY A 579 -6.01 -20.36 10.25
N TYR A 580 -5.44 -19.50 9.39
CA TYR A 580 -4.38 -19.93 8.46
C TYR A 580 -3.34 -18.84 8.10
N LYS A 581 -3.27 -17.74 8.85
CA LYS A 581 -2.30 -16.65 8.61
C LYS A 581 -0.84 -17.09 8.63
N ASP A 582 -0.53 -18.04 9.50
CA ASP A 582 0.77 -18.69 9.68
C ASP A 582 1.16 -19.59 8.49
N LEU A 583 0.22 -19.89 7.59
CA LEU A 583 0.46 -20.66 6.39
C LEU A 583 0.79 -19.79 5.16
N LEU A 584 0.59 -18.48 5.27
CA LEU A 584 0.75 -17.55 4.15
C LEU A 584 2.21 -17.51 3.69
N LYS A 585 2.40 -17.61 2.37
CA LYS A 585 3.71 -17.49 1.74
C LYS A 585 3.63 -16.66 0.46
N LEU A 586 4.62 -15.80 0.29
CA LEU A 586 4.70 -14.83 -0.80
C LEU A 586 6.08 -14.93 -1.46
N TRP A 587 6.11 -15.04 -2.79
CA TRP A 587 7.34 -14.97 -3.58
C TRP A 587 7.33 -13.68 -4.40
N LEU A 588 8.33 -12.82 -4.20
CA LEU A 588 8.51 -11.54 -4.88
C LEU A 588 9.92 -11.41 -5.45
N THR A 589 10.10 -10.55 -6.45
CA THR A 589 11.44 -10.05 -6.80
C THR A 589 11.95 -9.07 -5.72
N SER A 590 13.27 -8.92 -5.58
CA SER A 590 13.84 -7.92 -4.65
C SER A 590 13.31 -6.51 -4.94
N GLU A 591 13.26 -6.10 -6.21
CA GLU A 591 12.70 -4.80 -6.62
C GLU A 591 11.25 -4.62 -6.13
N SER A 592 10.38 -5.63 -6.30
CA SER A 592 8.97 -5.53 -5.88
C SER A 592 8.83 -5.38 -4.37
N LEU A 593 9.68 -6.08 -3.62
CA LEU A 593 9.67 -6.05 -2.17
C LEU A 593 10.07 -4.67 -1.62
N ASP A 594 11.10 -4.05 -2.20
CA ASP A 594 11.52 -2.68 -1.87
C ASP A 594 10.37 -1.70 -2.09
N TRP A 595 9.68 -1.81 -3.24
CA TRP A 595 8.50 -0.98 -3.51
C TRP A 595 7.39 -1.17 -2.48
N TYR A 596 7.07 -2.40 -2.06
CA TYR A 596 6.06 -2.63 -1.01
C TYR A 596 6.45 -2.01 0.33
N PHE A 597 7.74 -2.08 0.71
CA PHE A 597 8.24 -1.45 1.93
C PHE A 597 8.10 0.08 1.88
N HIS A 598 8.50 0.71 0.77
CA HIS A 598 8.35 2.15 0.59
C HIS A 598 6.89 2.60 0.62
N ILE A 599 5.96 1.82 0.05
CA ILE A 599 4.52 2.17 0.11
C ILE A 599 3.99 2.02 1.53
N LEU A 600 4.45 1.00 2.26
CA LEU A 600 4.07 0.83 3.67
C LEU A 600 4.50 2.04 4.48
N GLU A 601 5.76 2.47 4.38
CA GLU A 601 6.27 3.65 5.07
C GLU A 601 5.45 4.90 4.73
N ALA A 602 5.20 5.15 3.44
CA ALA A 602 4.44 6.32 3.00
C ALA A 602 2.96 6.28 3.45
N THR A 603 2.33 5.11 3.47
CA THR A 603 0.93 4.94 3.89
C THR A 603 0.79 5.13 5.41
N GLU A 604 1.72 4.58 6.19
CA GLU A 604 1.74 4.74 7.64
C GLU A 604 2.10 6.19 8.04
N ASP A 605 3.01 6.83 7.31
CA ASP A 605 3.30 8.25 7.50
C ASP A 605 2.07 9.12 7.19
N LEU A 606 1.36 8.86 6.09
CA LEU A 606 0.12 9.55 5.76
C LEU A 606 -0.91 9.44 6.90
N ARG A 607 -1.10 8.23 7.44
CA ARG A 607 -2.01 8.00 8.58
C ARG A 607 -1.58 8.76 9.82
N ARG A 608 -0.28 8.77 10.13
CA ARG A 608 0.30 9.53 11.24
C ARG A 608 0.04 11.03 11.06
N GLN A 609 0.22 11.56 9.85
CA GLN A 609 -0.06 12.96 9.53
C GLN A 609 -1.55 13.29 9.73
N ILE A 610 -2.49 12.45 9.29
CA ILE A 610 -3.93 12.64 9.54
C ILE A 610 -4.19 12.70 11.06
N ALA A 611 -3.60 11.79 11.83
CA ALA A 611 -3.75 11.75 13.29
C ALA A 611 -3.22 13.02 13.97
N GLU A 612 -2.04 13.49 13.58
CA GLU A 612 -1.44 14.73 14.10
C GLU A 612 -2.27 15.97 13.74
N MET A 613 -2.81 16.00 12.53
CA MET A 613 -3.62 17.12 12.05
C MET A 613 -4.99 17.18 12.72
N LYS A 614 -5.58 16.02 13.05
CA LYS A 614 -6.78 15.95 13.89
C LYS A 614 -6.51 16.59 15.25
N LYS A 615 -5.37 16.26 15.88
CA LYS A 615 -4.95 16.88 17.16
C LYS A 615 -4.76 18.39 17.07
N LYS A 616 -4.31 18.88 15.91
CA LYS A 616 -4.11 20.32 15.62
C LYS A 616 -5.37 21.02 15.07
N LYS A 617 -6.52 20.32 14.98
CA LYS A 617 -7.78 20.85 14.42
C LYS A 617 -7.64 21.45 13.01
N MET A 618 -6.82 20.81 12.17
CA MET A 618 -6.61 21.24 10.79
C MET A 618 -7.66 20.63 9.85
N THR A 619 -7.92 21.29 8.73
CA THR A 619 -8.94 20.87 7.74
C THR A 619 -8.37 19.93 6.68
N PRO A 620 -9.22 19.24 5.89
CA PRO A 620 -8.79 18.50 4.70
C PRO A 620 -8.03 19.36 3.68
N ARG A 621 -8.43 20.60 3.43
CA ARG A 621 -7.67 21.58 2.61
C ARG A 621 -6.30 21.88 3.23
N GLN A 622 -6.28 22.02 4.56
CA GLN A 622 -5.12 21.93 5.46
C GLN A 622 -4.14 20.82 5.05
N PHE A 623 -4.67 19.61 5.06
CA PHE A 623 -3.97 18.35 4.87
C PHE A 623 -3.49 18.15 3.44
N GLY A 624 -4.34 18.44 2.45
CA GLY A 624 -4.06 18.33 1.02
C GLY A 624 -2.72 18.96 0.65
N LEU A 625 -2.57 20.27 0.90
CA LEU A 625 -1.32 20.92 0.47
C LEU A 625 -0.11 20.60 1.36
N ARG A 626 -0.30 20.01 2.56
CA ARG A 626 0.82 19.50 3.38
C ARG A 626 1.35 18.19 2.83
N VAL A 627 0.46 17.24 2.52
CA VAL A 627 0.84 15.93 1.94
C VAL A 627 1.46 16.11 0.57
N ARG A 628 0.93 17.04 -0.25
CA ARG A 628 1.48 17.37 -1.57
C ARG A 628 2.93 17.84 -1.56
N ALA A 629 3.45 18.22 -0.39
CA ALA A 629 4.81 18.64 -0.22
C ALA A 629 5.72 17.64 0.48
N SER A 630 5.20 16.45 0.81
CA SER A 630 6.05 15.33 1.21
C SER A 630 6.72 14.71 -0.02
N PRO A 631 8.07 14.63 -0.07
CA PRO A 631 8.79 13.92 -1.13
C PRO A 631 8.33 12.46 -1.31
N ASP A 632 7.98 11.79 -0.21
CA ASP A 632 7.56 10.39 -0.22
C ASP A 632 6.16 10.22 -0.84
N ALA A 633 5.23 11.15 -0.57
CA ALA A 633 3.90 11.15 -1.18
C ALA A 633 3.95 11.42 -2.70
N LEU A 634 4.92 12.24 -3.13
CA LEU A 634 5.17 12.53 -4.53
C LEU A 634 5.72 11.29 -5.26
N MET A 635 6.58 10.49 -4.63
CA MET A 635 7.07 9.24 -5.24
C MET A 635 5.93 8.24 -5.46
N VAL A 636 5.02 8.09 -4.50
CA VAL A 636 3.93 7.10 -4.55
C VAL A 636 2.83 7.42 -5.58
N THR A 637 2.77 8.66 -6.06
CA THR A 637 1.77 9.06 -7.06
C THR A 637 2.38 9.03 -8.46
N ALA A 638 1.72 8.37 -9.41
CA ALA A 638 2.21 8.31 -10.78
C ALA A 638 2.38 9.74 -11.36
N VAL A 639 3.54 10.03 -11.98
CA VAL A 639 3.89 11.35 -12.57
C VAL A 639 2.79 11.91 -13.49
N ASN A 640 2.06 11.03 -14.19
CA ASN A 640 0.95 11.42 -15.07
C ASN A 640 -0.30 11.89 -14.31
N LYS A 641 -0.52 11.44 -13.07
CA LYS A 641 -1.66 11.84 -12.22
C LYS A 641 -1.42 13.15 -11.47
N MET A 642 -0.21 13.71 -11.54
CA MET A 642 0.15 15.00 -10.94
C MET A 642 0.00 16.18 -11.92
N LYS A 643 -0.27 15.93 -13.21
CA LYS A 643 -0.22 16.96 -14.26
C LYS A 643 -1.29 18.06 -14.13
N THR A 644 -2.33 17.85 -13.34
CA THR A 644 -3.36 18.86 -13.01
C THR A 644 -2.90 19.92 -12.03
N SER A 645 -1.78 19.69 -11.32
CA SER A 645 -1.14 20.80 -10.64
C SER A 645 -0.51 21.71 -11.68
N THR A 646 -0.88 22.99 -11.68
CA THR A 646 -0.23 24.02 -12.49
C THR A 646 1.27 23.95 -12.20
N ARG A 647 2.02 23.44 -13.18
CA ARG A 647 3.47 23.33 -13.11
C ARG A 647 4.02 24.73 -13.19
N ILE A 648 4.50 25.24 -12.07
CA ILE A 648 5.31 26.44 -12.04
C ILE A 648 6.74 25.96 -11.86
N VAL A 649 7.62 26.53 -12.67
CA VAL A 649 9.06 26.38 -12.52
C VAL A 649 9.47 27.13 -11.25
N THR A 650 9.63 26.41 -10.13
CA THR A 650 10.27 26.95 -8.93
C THR A 650 11.76 26.67 -8.94
N ARG A 651 12.43 27.04 -7.87
CA ARG A 651 13.85 27.21 -7.76
C ARG A 651 14.34 26.45 -6.52
N LEU A 652 15.03 25.31 -6.71
CA LEU A 652 15.56 24.48 -5.60
C LEU A 652 16.84 25.07 -5.02
N ARG A 653 16.97 25.06 -3.68
CA ARG A 653 18.17 25.46 -2.92
C ARG A 653 18.79 24.29 -2.14
N PHE A 654 20.00 23.86 -2.56
CA PHE A 654 20.84 22.92 -1.80
C PHE A 654 22.00 23.63 -1.07
N ASP A 655 22.01 24.96 -1.05
CA ASP A 655 22.94 25.76 -0.27
C ASP A 655 22.62 25.70 1.24
N ASP A 656 23.61 26.05 2.06
CA ASP A 656 23.60 25.85 3.51
C ASP A 656 23.28 24.41 3.97
N LYS A 657 23.74 23.37 3.23
CA LYS A 657 23.58 21.94 3.56
C LYS A 657 24.91 21.15 3.52
N LEU A 658 24.95 20.05 4.27
CA LEU A 658 25.99 19.02 4.23
C LEU A 658 25.33 17.70 3.79
N LEU A 659 25.82 17.14 2.70
CA LEU A 659 25.30 15.91 2.07
C LEU A 659 26.39 14.84 2.11
N GLU A 660 26.14 13.70 2.77
CA GLU A 660 27.16 12.64 2.99
C GLU A 660 26.71 11.27 2.49
N THR A 661 27.61 10.49 1.86
CA THR A 661 27.23 9.14 1.38
C THR A 661 27.22 8.11 2.51
N ASP A 662 26.03 7.63 2.89
CA ASP A 662 25.84 6.70 4.02
C ASP A 662 25.92 5.21 3.63
N CYS A 663 25.87 4.90 2.33
CA CYS A 663 26.05 3.57 1.76
C CYS A 663 26.76 3.61 0.39
N VAL A 664 27.38 2.49 0.02
CA VAL A 664 28.03 2.28 -1.28
C VAL A 664 27.74 0.89 -1.82
N ASP A 665 27.97 0.67 -3.11
CA ASP A 665 27.82 -0.64 -3.73
C ASP A 665 28.96 -1.58 -3.32
N SER A 666 28.65 -2.83 -2.99
CA SER A 666 29.61 -3.82 -2.52
C SER A 666 30.25 -4.66 -3.64
N ARG A 667 29.81 -4.49 -4.90
CA ARG A 667 30.36 -5.19 -6.08
C ARG A 667 31.75 -4.65 -6.43
N GLN A 668 32.71 -5.55 -6.58
CA GLN A 668 34.11 -5.18 -6.80
C GLN A 668 34.33 -4.32 -8.05
N GLU A 669 33.58 -4.56 -9.12
CA GLU A 669 33.64 -3.79 -10.36
C GLU A 669 33.27 -2.32 -10.14
N ILE A 670 32.24 -2.04 -9.33
CA ILE A 670 31.77 -0.68 -9.05
C ILE A 670 32.71 0.02 -8.05
N ILE A 671 33.18 -0.71 -7.03
CA ILE A 671 34.17 -0.21 -6.09
C ILE A 671 35.43 0.23 -6.84
N GLN A 672 35.97 -0.62 -7.72
CA GLN A 672 37.17 -0.31 -8.48
C GLN A 672 36.94 0.88 -9.42
N LYS A 673 35.80 0.92 -10.13
CA LYS A 673 35.42 2.05 -10.98
C LYS A 673 35.43 3.37 -10.20
N ASN A 674 34.80 3.43 -9.02
CA ASN A 674 34.73 4.66 -8.23
C ASN A 674 36.12 5.08 -7.70
N LEU A 675 36.95 4.13 -7.27
CA LEU A 675 38.33 4.41 -6.86
C LEU A 675 39.19 4.92 -8.01
N ASP A 676 39.05 4.34 -9.21
CA ASP A 676 39.77 4.77 -10.40
C ASP A 676 39.37 6.18 -10.84
N VAL A 677 38.07 6.50 -10.78
CA VAL A 677 37.54 7.86 -11.04
C VAL A 677 38.12 8.85 -10.03
N PHE A 678 38.19 8.49 -8.75
CA PHE A 678 38.82 9.32 -7.72
C PHE A 678 40.31 9.55 -7.99
N SER A 679 41.07 8.51 -8.34
CA SER A 679 42.50 8.63 -8.67
C SER A 679 42.76 9.55 -9.85
N ASP A 680 41.97 9.41 -10.93
CA ASP A 680 42.07 10.28 -12.11
C ASP A 680 41.78 11.74 -11.75
N PHE A 681 40.76 11.95 -10.93
CA PHE A 681 40.38 13.28 -10.46
C PHE A 681 41.47 13.92 -9.59
N ILE A 682 42.03 13.20 -8.62
CA ILE A 682 43.14 13.73 -7.79
C ILE A 682 44.37 14.04 -8.64
N GLN A 683 44.71 13.19 -9.61
CA GLN A 683 45.82 13.46 -10.53
C GLN A 683 45.57 14.71 -11.37
N GLN A 684 44.34 14.93 -11.83
CA GLN A 684 43.96 16.11 -12.60
C GLN A 684 44.11 17.41 -11.80
N ILE A 685 43.84 17.39 -10.49
CA ILE A 685 43.91 18.58 -9.62
C ILE A 685 45.21 18.69 -8.82
N ALA A 686 46.16 17.75 -8.98
CA ALA A 686 47.37 17.66 -8.16
C ALA A 686 48.21 18.96 -8.12
N ALA A 687 48.25 19.71 -9.23
CA ALA A 687 48.97 20.99 -9.31
C ALA A 687 48.35 22.12 -8.45
N LYS A 688 47.15 21.91 -7.90
CA LYS A 688 46.43 22.86 -7.04
C LYS A 688 46.49 22.48 -5.55
N GLU A 689 47.30 21.49 -5.20
CA GLU A 689 47.52 21.08 -3.83
C GLU A 689 48.20 22.19 -3.02
N ARG A 690 47.70 22.43 -1.80
CA ARG A 690 48.23 23.46 -0.91
C ARG A 690 49.48 22.96 -0.19
N ASN A 691 50.46 23.85 -0.01
CA ASN A 691 51.65 23.56 0.78
C ASN A 691 51.27 23.28 2.26
N PRO A 692 51.81 22.20 2.88
CA PRO A 692 51.51 21.86 4.26
C PRO A 692 51.87 22.92 5.31
N GLU A 693 52.81 23.81 4.99
CA GLU A 693 53.27 24.89 5.88
C GLU A 693 52.18 25.94 6.15
N ASP A 694 51.28 26.15 5.18
CA ASP A 694 50.22 27.16 5.25
C ASP A 694 48.92 26.64 5.90
N ILE A 695 48.88 25.39 6.34
CA ILE A 695 47.68 24.72 6.85
C ILE A 695 47.73 24.69 8.40
N PRO A 696 46.62 24.98 9.12
CA PRO A 696 46.59 24.87 10.57
C PRO A 696 47.03 23.48 11.06
N ASP A 697 47.78 23.40 12.18
CA ASP A 697 48.31 22.13 12.72
C ASP A 697 47.24 21.06 12.98
N SER A 698 46.00 21.47 13.21
CA SER A 698 44.84 20.59 13.38
C SER A 698 44.34 19.95 12.08
N GLN A 699 44.81 20.42 10.91
CA GLN A 699 44.34 20.02 9.59
C GLN A 699 45.46 19.55 8.64
N LYS A 700 46.73 19.68 9.03
CA LYS A 700 47.92 19.31 8.22
C LYS A 700 47.94 17.86 7.75
N GLN A 701 47.25 16.97 8.46
CA GLN A 701 47.15 15.56 8.09
C GLN A 701 46.27 15.31 6.86
N HIS A 702 45.43 16.26 6.45
CA HIS A 702 44.53 16.11 5.32
C HIS A 702 45.15 16.67 4.05
N LEU A 703 44.65 16.24 2.89
CA LEU A 703 45.02 16.86 1.61
C LEU A 703 44.04 17.98 1.30
N HIS A 704 44.57 19.12 0.85
CA HIS A 704 43.79 20.32 0.55
C HIS A 704 44.11 20.79 -0.86
N PHE A 705 43.09 20.85 -1.71
CA PHE A 705 43.21 21.39 -3.06
C PHE A 705 42.21 22.54 -3.17
N LEU A 706 42.71 23.77 -3.29
CA LEU A 706 41.87 24.96 -3.27
C LEU A 706 41.66 25.50 -4.68
N ASN A 707 40.55 26.18 -4.89
CA ASN A 707 40.23 26.86 -6.15
C ASN A 707 40.20 25.91 -7.37
N ILE A 708 39.55 24.76 -7.21
CA ILE A 708 39.29 23.82 -8.31
C ILE A 708 38.08 24.30 -9.10
N SER A 709 38.15 24.25 -10.44
CA SER A 709 36.99 24.61 -11.28
C SER A 709 35.80 23.70 -10.97
N ALA A 710 34.61 24.28 -10.83
CA ALA A 710 33.39 23.55 -10.59
C ALA A 710 33.13 22.46 -11.64
N ASP A 711 33.40 22.71 -12.93
CA ASP A 711 33.25 21.73 -14.01
C ASP A 711 34.06 20.46 -13.77
N ILE A 712 35.26 20.60 -13.19
CA ILE A 712 36.15 19.47 -12.90
C ILE A 712 35.58 18.64 -11.74
N VAL A 713 35.01 19.29 -10.72
CA VAL A 713 34.36 18.62 -9.59
C VAL A 713 33.07 17.93 -10.01
N ILE A 714 32.21 18.61 -10.77
CA ILE A 714 30.93 18.08 -11.25
C ILE A 714 31.17 16.89 -12.19
N GLY A 715 32.12 17.00 -13.12
CA GLY A 715 32.48 15.90 -14.01
C GLY A 715 33.06 14.68 -13.29
N CYS A 716 33.59 14.84 -12.07
CA CYS A 716 33.96 13.71 -11.20
C CYS A 716 32.71 13.04 -10.61
N LEU A 717 31.79 13.84 -10.03
CA LEU A 717 30.54 13.35 -9.44
C LEU A 717 29.65 12.62 -10.45
N GLU A 718 29.59 13.09 -11.70
CA GLU A 718 28.86 12.44 -12.80
C GLU A 718 29.37 11.01 -13.09
N LYS A 719 30.67 10.77 -12.93
CA LYS A 719 31.31 9.48 -13.22
C LYS A 719 31.22 8.49 -12.06
N LEU A 720 31.04 9.01 -10.83
CA LEU A 720 30.85 8.19 -9.64
C LEU A 720 29.49 7.47 -9.70
N THR A 721 29.50 6.20 -9.33
CA THR A 721 28.29 5.37 -9.24
C THR A 721 27.86 5.28 -7.79
N ASN A 722 26.77 5.95 -7.43
CA ASN A 722 26.21 5.92 -6.09
C ASN A 722 25.27 4.72 -5.92
N HIS A 723 25.17 4.18 -4.69
CA HIS A 723 24.17 3.17 -4.40
C HIS A 723 22.77 3.82 -4.32
N PRO A 724 21.71 3.22 -4.89
CA PRO A 724 20.36 3.82 -4.88
C PRO A 724 19.81 4.14 -3.49
N SER A 725 20.26 3.43 -2.45
CA SER A 725 19.85 3.65 -1.06
C SER A 725 20.43 4.91 -0.40
N CYS A 726 21.36 5.62 -1.03
CA CYS A 726 22.12 6.74 -0.45
C CYS A 726 21.30 8.04 -0.29
N GLY A 727 20.03 8.01 -0.73
CA GLY A 727 19.09 9.13 -0.69
C GLY A 727 18.89 9.79 -2.04
N PHE A 728 17.83 10.60 -2.15
CA PHE A 728 17.37 11.21 -3.41
C PHE A 728 18.41 12.13 -4.08
N TRP A 729 19.26 12.80 -3.30
CA TRP A 729 20.32 13.68 -3.80
C TRP A 729 21.51 12.91 -4.41
N ALA A 730 21.60 11.61 -4.19
CA ALA A 730 22.63 10.76 -4.78
C ALA A 730 22.28 10.31 -6.21
N ASP A 731 21.07 10.62 -6.70
CA ASP A 731 20.70 10.44 -8.09
C ASP A 731 21.27 11.59 -8.95
N ASN A 732 22.17 11.24 -9.85
CA ASN A 732 22.83 12.16 -10.77
C ASN A 732 21.81 12.86 -11.71
N SER A 733 20.62 12.30 -11.91
CA SER A 733 19.62 12.87 -12.83
C SER A 733 19.09 14.24 -12.41
N GLN A 734 19.21 14.62 -11.14
CA GLN A 734 18.68 15.89 -10.61
C GLN A 734 19.73 16.72 -9.87
N PHE A 735 20.67 16.07 -9.17
CA PHE A 735 21.66 16.79 -8.37
C PHE A 735 22.78 17.42 -9.21
N ILE A 736 23.21 16.76 -10.30
CA ILE A 736 24.23 17.28 -11.21
C ILE A 736 23.78 18.55 -11.93
N PRO A 737 22.58 18.61 -12.54
CA PRO A 737 22.06 19.86 -13.11
C PRO A 737 22.04 21.02 -12.12
N PHE A 738 21.79 20.75 -10.83
CA PHE A 738 21.87 21.77 -9.79
C PHE A 738 23.27 22.32 -9.59
N LEU A 739 24.27 21.44 -9.48
CA LEU A 739 25.64 21.89 -9.31
C LEU A 739 26.13 22.68 -10.53
N GLN A 740 25.69 22.33 -11.74
CA GLN A 740 26.00 23.07 -12.96
C GLN A 740 25.42 24.49 -12.93
N VAL A 741 24.15 24.65 -12.55
CA VAL A 741 23.53 25.98 -12.38
C VAL A 741 24.24 26.79 -11.29
N LEU A 742 24.63 26.16 -10.19
CA LEU A 742 25.38 26.84 -9.11
C LEU A 742 26.78 27.27 -9.58
N ALA A 743 27.45 26.45 -10.40
CA ALA A 743 28.75 26.72 -10.98
C ALA A 743 28.74 27.92 -11.95
N ASP A 744 27.70 28.01 -12.80
CA ASP A 744 27.56 29.06 -13.80
C ASP A 744 27.32 30.44 -13.19
N ASN A 745 26.60 30.49 -12.07
CA ASN A 745 26.12 31.74 -11.48
C ASN A 745 26.99 32.26 -10.33
N ASP A 746 27.33 31.40 -9.36
CA ASP A 746 27.71 31.85 -8.02
C ASP A 746 29.04 31.25 -7.54
N VAL A 747 29.28 29.97 -7.86
CA VAL A 747 30.46 29.27 -7.35
C VAL A 747 31.24 28.52 -8.42
N LYS A 748 32.07 29.26 -9.13
CA LYS A 748 33.00 28.75 -10.15
C LYS A 748 34.15 27.92 -9.56
N LEU A 749 34.42 28.09 -8.26
CA LEU A 749 35.58 27.52 -7.59
C LEU A 749 35.19 26.75 -6.34
N TRP A 750 35.68 25.53 -6.24
CA TRP A 750 35.44 24.60 -5.15
C TRP A 750 36.73 24.29 -4.43
N ASP A 751 36.61 23.96 -3.15
CA ASP A 751 37.73 23.38 -2.40
C ASP A 751 37.52 21.87 -2.26
N VAL A 752 38.53 21.10 -2.61
CA VAL A 752 38.52 19.64 -2.54
C VAL A 752 39.42 19.22 -1.38
N PHE A 753 38.91 18.35 -0.52
CA PHE A 753 39.66 17.81 0.59
C PHE A 753 39.69 16.27 0.52
N VAL A 754 40.79 15.68 0.98
CA VAL A 754 40.85 14.24 1.25
C VAL A 754 41.11 14.06 2.74
N PHE A 755 40.12 13.53 3.44
CA PHE A 755 40.20 13.31 4.87
C PHE A 755 41.11 12.10 5.17
N GLN A 756 41.94 12.23 6.22
CA GLN A 756 43.01 11.30 6.56
C GLN A 756 43.25 11.30 8.07
N LEU A 757 43.60 10.16 8.64
CA LEU A 757 43.86 10.02 10.07
C LEU A 757 45.30 10.42 10.42
N LYS A 758 45.49 11.06 11.57
CA LYS A 758 46.82 11.40 12.12
C LYS A 758 47.51 10.12 12.62
N ASN A 759 48.74 9.87 12.18
CA ASN A 759 49.60 8.73 12.57
C ASN A 759 48.95 7.34 12.38
N SER A 760 48.97 6.83 11.15
CA SER A 760 48.58 5.45 10.84
C SER A 760 49.77 4.52 10.63
N SER A 761 49.67 3.25 11.05
CA SER A 761 50.62 2.19 10.69
C SER A 761 50.71 2.00 9.16
N GLU A 762 51.82 1.44 8.64
CA GLU A 762 52.01 1.22 7.20
C GLU A 762 50.88 0.41 6.54
N GLU A 763 50.21 -0.45 7.31
CA GLU A 763 49.08 -1.29 6.91
C GLU A 763 47.78 -0.53 6.56
N ARG A 764 47.69 0.77 6.81
CA ARG A 764 46.46 1.58 6.55
C ARG A 764 46.57 2.46 5.31
N ASN A 765 47.55 2.17 4.47
CA ASN A 765 47.79 2.94 3.27
C ASN A 765 47.17 2.25 2.08
N TRP A 766 46.28 2.95 1.40
CA TRP A 766 45.85 2.59 0.07
C TRP A 766 46.72 3.34 -0.93
N ILE A 767 47.32 2.62 -1.87
CA ILE A 767 48.07 3.20 -2.98
C ILE A 767 47.15 3.17 -4.18
N ASP A 768 46.98 4.34 -4.79
CA ASP A 768 46.13 4.49 -5.94
C ASP A 768 46.82 3.99 -7.23
N LYS A 769 46.09 3.94 -8.35
CA LYS A 769 46.63 3.45 -9.63
C LYS A 769 47.78 4.30 -10.19
N ASN A 770 47.98 5.51 -9.68
CA ASN A 770 49.03 6.44 -10.08
C ASN A 770 50.23 6.42 -9.11
N GLY A 771 50.21 5.54 -8.09
CA GLY A 771 51.28 5.41 -7.11
C GLY A 771 51.20 6.41 -5.94
N ARG A 772 50.12 7.20 -5.84
CA ARG A 772 49.90 8.15 -4.76
C ARG A 772 49.32 7.44 -3.53
N LYS A 773 49.85 7.77 -2.35
CA LYS A 773 49.53 7.12 -1.08
C LYS A 773 48.45 7.88 -0.31
N PHE A 774 47.41 7.17 0.13
CA PHE A 774 46.32 7.72 0.94
C PHE A 774 46.12 6.92 2.24
N ILE A 775 45.93 7.63 3.36
CA ILE A 775 45.62 7.01 4.65
C ILE A 775 44.12 6.73 4.73
N GLN A 776 43.76 5.47 4.96
CA GLN A 776 42.37 5.03 5.05
C GLN A 776 41.75 5.33 6.41
N VAL A 777 40.45 5.58 6.41
CA VAL A 777 39.62 5.75 7.61
C VAL A 777 38.83 4.48 7.87
N ASN A 778 38.87 3.97 9.10
CA ASN A 778 38.02 2.84 9.45
C ASN A 778 36.58 3.32 9.66
N ARG A 779 35.64 2.64 9.02
CA ARG A 779 34.22 2.75 9.33
C ARG A 779 33.66 1.35 9.51
N THR A 780 32.89 1.17 10.56
CA THR A 780 32.16 -0.08 10.79
C THR A 780 30.96 -0.11 9.87
N VAL A 781 30.95 -1.11 9.01
CA VAL A 781 29.83 -1.38 8.11
C VAL A 781 29.02 -2.55 8.65
N VAL A 782 27.76 -2.62 8.25
CA VAL A 782 26.86 -3.73 8.55
C VAL A 782 26.75 -4.61 7.30
N ASP A 783 26.83 -5.93 7.49
CA ASP A 783 26.50 -6.92 6.42
C ASP A 783 24.98 -7.04 6.23
N ILE A 784 24.22 -6.37 7.08
CA ILE A 784 22.77 -6.35 7.02
C ILE A 784 22.42 -5.10 6.22
N PRO A 785 22.08 -5.24 4.92
CA PRO A 785 21.57 -4.11 4.15
C PRO A 785 20.33 -3.53 4.84
N LYS A 786 20.02 -2.24 4.60
CA LYS A 786 18.78 -1.60 5.08
C LYS A 786 17.56 -2.45 4.70
N ASN A 787 17.67 -3.12 3.56
CA ASN A 787 16.75 -4.13 3.11
C ASN A 787 17.51 -5.45 2.90
N VAL A 788 17.17 -6.49 3.66
CA VAL A 788 17.79 -7.84 3.66
C VAL A 788 17.98 -8.44 2.24
N ASN A 789 17.27 -7.93 1.25
CA ASN A 789 17.25 -8.42 -0.13
C ASN A 789 18.12 -7.62 -1.11
N ASN A 790 18.68 -6.48 -0.67
CA ASN A 790 19.73 -5.73 -1.38
C ASN A 790 21.11 -6.29 -1.00
N LYS A 791 21.42 -7.47 -1.55
CA LYS A 791 22.65 -8.24 -1.26
C LYS A 791 23.96 -7.48 -1.55
N ASN A 792 23.91 -6.37 -2.28
CA ASN A 792 25.08 -5.61 -2.71
C ASN A 792 25.25 -4.23 -2.02
N GLU A 793 24.57 -3.98 -0.91
CA GLU A 793 24.71 -2.73 -0.16
C GLU A 793 25.78 -2.87 0.93
N LEU A 794 26.77 -1.97 0.92
CA LEU A 794 27.73 -1.81 2.00
C LEU A 794 27.43 -0.52 2.76
N ARG A 795 26.82 -0.64 3.94
CA ARG A 795 26.25 0.49 4.67
C ARG A 795 26.94 0.76 6.00
N LEU A 796 27.04 2.04 6.38
CA LEU A 796 27.43 2.44 7.73
C LEU A 796 26.39 1.97 8.76
N ASN A 797 26.84 1.59 9.95
CA ASN A 797 25.93 1.30 11.07
C ASN A 797 25.05 2.54 11.39
N ALA A 798 23.79 2.35 11.81
CA ALA A 798 22.82 3.43 12.06
C ALA A 798 23.30 4.53 13.03
N ASN A 799 24.24 4.20 13.93
CA ASN A 799 24.85 5.14 14.88
C ASN A 799 26.20 5.72 14.40
N SER A 800 26.62 5.42 13.17
CA SER A 800 27.89 5.85 12.57
C SER A 800 27.63 6.84 11.44
N ARG A 801 28.53 7.81 11.28
CA ARG A 801 28.54 8.74 10.16
C ARG A 801 29.81 8.57 9.34
N LEU A 802 29.77 9.03 8.09
CA LEU A 802 30.98 9.10 7.29
C LEU A 802 31.92 10.15 7.88
N THR A 803 31.34 11.26 8.37
CA THR A 803 32.06 12.41 8.91
C THR A 803 32.11 12.46 10.44
N ASP A 804 33.18 13.05 10.97
CA ASP A 804 33.34 13.37 12.39
C ASP A 804 32.93 14.83 12.65
N LYS A 805 32.53 15.16 13.88
CA LYS A 805 32.16 16.54 14.25
C LYS A 805 33.33 17.51 14.02
N GLY A 806 33.06 18.65 13.41
CA GLY A 806 34.06 19.66 13.07
C GLY A 806 34.63 19.53 11.66
N ILE A 807 34.14 18.59 10.85
CA ILE A 807 34.65 18.34 9.48
C ILE A 807 34.53 19.58 8.57
N GLU A 808 33.50 20.41 8.77
CA GLU A 808 33.27 21.60 7.95
C GLU A 808 34.23 22.76 8.27
N ALA A 809 35.08 22.61 9.29
CA ALA A 809 36.18 23.54 9.57
C ALA A 809 37.37 23.37 8.60
N LEU A 810 37.43 22.27 7.83
CA LEU A 810 38.53 22.02 6.90
C LEU A 810 38.66 23.13 5.86
N GLY A 811 39.83 23.76 5.76
CA GLY A 811 40.09 24.86 4.83
C GLY A 811 39.84 26.26 5.37
N LEU A 812 39.25 26.42 6.57
CA LEU A 812 39.24 27.70 7.29
C LEU A 812 40.63 28.01 7.89
N THR A 813 40.94 29.29 8.07
CA THR A 813 42.21 29.72 8.69
C THR A 813 42.20 29.49 10.19
N LYS A 814 43.39 29.53 10.80
CA LYS A 814 43.54 29.38 12.25
C LYS A 814 42.80 30.49 12.99
N GLU A 815 42.89 31.72 12.50
CA GLU A 815 42.24 32.90 13.04
C GLU A 815 40.71 32.78 12.99
N GLU A 816 40.16 32.30 11.86
CA GLU A 816 38.72 32.09 11.69
C GLU A 816 38.17 31.02 12.64
N ILE A 817 38.87 29.91 12.77
CA ILE A 817 38.48 28.82 13.68
C ILE A 817 38.54 29.29 15.14
N GLU A 818 39.59 30.02 15.52
CA GLU A 818 39.73 30.59 16.86
C GLU A 818 38.64 31.63 17.17
N GLU A 819 38.29 32.49 16.21
CA GLU A 819 37.19 33.47 16.37
C GLU A 819 35.84 32.77 16.60
N ILE A 820 35.55 31.72 15.82
CA ILE A 820 34.32 30.93 15.97
C ILE A 820 34.34 30.24 17.34
N ASN A 821 35.41 29.52 17.68
CA ASN A 821 35.48 28.72 18.90
C ASN A 821 35.43 29.58 20.19
N LYS A 822 35.97 30.81 20.16
CA LYS A 822 35.88 31.77 21.29
C LYS A 822 34.43 32.06 21.69
N LYS A 823 33.48 32.03 20.77
CA LYS A 823 32.05 32.28 21.03
C LYS A 823 31.33 31.12 21.72
N PHE A 824 31.98 29.96 21.86
CA PHE A 824 31.35 28.73 22.39
C PHE A 824 31.99 28.19 23.68
N ASN A 825 32.76 29.01 24.41
CA ASN A 825 33.27 28.72 25.77
C ASN A 825 33.84 27.29 25.95
N GLY A 826 34.68 26.83 25.01
CA GLY A 826 35.34 25.52 25.07
C GLY A 826 34.51 24.33 24.58
N LYS A 827 33.27 24.53 24.12
CA LYS A 827 32.49 23.50 23.40
C LYS A 827 32.73 23.60 21.89
N LEU A 828 32.79 22.46 21.20
CA LEU A 828 32.86 22.40 19.74
C LEU A 828 31.56 22.95 19.11
N PRO A 829 31.64 24.00 18.27
CA PRO A 829 30.53 24.51 17.45
C PRO A 829 29.90 23.44 16.55
N ALA A 830 28.64 23.64 16.17
CA ALA A 830 27.99 22.82 15.17
C ALA A 830 28.56 23.09 13.77
N ASP A 831 28.67 22.06 12.92
CA ASP A 831 29.34 22.14 11.61
C ASP A 831 28.79 23.24 10.66
N LYS A 832 27.47 23.49 10.73
CA LYS A 832 26.82 24.60 10.00
C LYS A 832 27.43 25.99 10.27
N ILE A 833 28.04 26.19 11.43
CA ILE A 833 28.65 27.47 11.81
C ILE A 833 29.96 27.67 11.02
N TYR A 834 30.72 26.60 10.78
CA TYR A 834 31.89 26.63 9.92
C TYR A 834 31.50 26.79 8.46
N ARG A 835 30.46 26.06 8.00
CA ARG A 835 29.90 26.18 6.64
C ARG A 835 29.57 27.62 6.25
N ARG A 836 28.83 28.32 7.11
CA ARG A 836 28.39 29.71 6.87
C ARG A 836 29.51 30.76 6.88
N LYS A 837 30.73 30.37 7.25
CA LYS A 837 31.93 31.23 7.13
C LYS A 837 32.65 31.05 5.80
N ARG A 838 32.35 30.00 5.05
CA ARG A 838 32.93 29.77 3.73
C ARG A 838 32.20 30.60 2.69
N ASN A 839 32.94 30.98 1.65
CA ASN A 839 32.40 31.55 0.42
C ASN A 839 32.44 30.56 -0.76
N LYS A 840 32.95 29.33 -0.54
CA LYS A 840 33.05 28.27 -1.55
C LYS A 840 32.52 26.93 -1.00
N PRO A 841 31.76 26.17 -1.79
CA PRO A 841 31.48 24.77 -1.57
C PRO A 841 32.76 23.97 -1.46
N SER A 842 32.64 22.88 -0.74
CA SER A 842 33.69 21.89 -0.65
C SER A 842 33.17 20.49 -0.82
N ILE A 843 34.03 19.66 -1.40
CA ILE A 843 33.85 18.22 -1.46
C ILE A 843 34.96 17.55 -0.64
N ILE A 844 34.59 16.59 0.19
CA ILE A 844 35.47 15.90 1.12
C ILE A 844 35.40 14.41 0.80
N PHE A 845 36.51 13.87 0.30
CA PHE A 845 36.63 12.45 0.02
C PHE A 845 37.17 11.69 1.22
N HIS A 846 36.62 10.50 1.43
CA HIS A 846 37.01 9.56 2.45
C HIS A 846 37.38 8.24 1.78
N ILE A 847 38.66 7.84 1.88
CA ILE A 847 39.05 6.47 1.55
C ILE A 847 38.76 5.62 2.77
N VAL A 848 37.70 4.84 2.68
CA VAL A 848 37.17 4.08 3.80
C VAL A 848 37.69 2.65 3.72
N ASN A 849 38.35 2.22 4.78
CA ASN A 849 38.54 0.81 5.06
C ASN A 849 37.27 0.31 5.79
N ALA A 850 36.36 -0.29 5.03
CA ALA A 850 35.12 -0.82 5.53
C ALA A 850 35.41 -2.13 6.28
N VAL A 851 35.19 -2.09 7.60
CA VAL A 851 35.44 -3.22 8.50
C VAL A 851 34.11 -3.82 8.93
N ASN A 852 33.91 -5.09 8.60
CA ASN A 852 32.82 -5.85 9.18
C ASN A 852 33.23 -6.45 10.53
N LYS A 853 32.30 -6.52 11.49
CA LYS A 853 32.54 -7.21 12.77
C LYS A 853 32.62 -8.74 12.61
N ASN A 854 31.99 -9.31 11.58
CA ASN A 854 31.82 -10.74 11.39
C ASN A 854 32.71 -11.33 10.28
N ASP A 855 33.27 -10.50 9.41
CA ASP A 855 34.13 -10.89 8.30
C ASP A 855 35.52 -10.24 8.43
N LEU A 856 36.58 -11.03 8.31
CA LEU A 856 37.97 -10.56 8.36
C LEU A 856 38.37 -9.83 7.06
N HIS A 857 37.52 -9.84 6.03
CA HIS A 857 37.75 -9.16 4.76
C HIS A 857 37.51 -7.65 4.85
N LYS A 858 38.61 -6.91 4.73
CA LYS A 858 38.64 -5.45 4.61
C LYS A 858 38.34 -5.05 3.17
N LYS A 859 37.31 -4.23 2.94
CA LYS A 859 37.05 -3.61 1.61
C LYS A 859 37.43 -2.14 1.64
N THR A 860 38.24 -1.73 0.67
CA THR A 860 38.55 -0.32 0.45
C THR A 860 37.47 0.27 -0.45
N VAL A 861 36.75 1.28 0.04
CA VAL A 861 35.68 1.94 -0.70
C VAL A 861 35.82 3.46 -0.63
N LEU A 862 35.23 4.15 -1.60
CA LEU A 862 35.19 5.60 -1.65
C LEU A 862 33.87 6.10 -1.07
N GLY A 863 33.93 6.92 -0.02
CA GLY A 863 32.83 7.77 0.43
C GLY A 863 33.14 9.23 0.15
N TRP A 864 32.12 10.06 -0.01
CA TRP A 864 32.31 11.50 -0.23
C TRP A 864 31.19 12.31 0.42
N VAL A 865 31.52 13.58 0.72
CA VAL A 865 30.63 14.54 1.37
C VAL A 865 30.73 15.88 0.67
N ILE A 866 29.61 16.56 0.46
CA ILE A 866 29.54 17.90 -0.11
C ILE A 866 28.99 18.87 0.93
N SER A 867 29.72 19.96 1.16
CA SER A 867 29.32 21.11 1.98
C SER A 867 29.11 22.31 1.06
N ILE A 868 27.91 22.89 1.05
CA ILE A 868 27.58 24.05 0.20
C ILE A 868 27.29 25.25 1.11
N PRO A 869 28.08 26.33 1.08
CA PRO A 869 27.80 27.55 1.86
C PRO A 869 26.52 28.23 1.37
N PRO A 870 25.90 29.09 2.20
CA PRO A 870 24.78 29.92 1.75
C PRO A 870 25.19 30.81 0.57
N SER A 871 24.34 30.87 -0.45
CA SER A 871 24.49 31.74 -1.63
C SER A 871 23.66 33.03 -1.45
N ASN A 872 24.06 34.14 -2.07
CA ASN A 872 23.30 35.40 -2.05
C ASN A 872 22.68 35.77 -3.42
N HIS A 873 22.85 34.95 -4.46
CA HIS A 873 22.32 35.25 -5.80
C HIS A 873 20.98 34.56 -6.06
N ALA A 874 20.04 35.34 -6.62
CA ALA A 874 18.72 34.94 -7.12
C ALA A 874 18.75 34.01 -8.36
N GLY A 875 19.84 33.29 -8.57
CA GLY A 875 20.09 32.36 -9.68
C GLY A 875 20.72 31.02 -9.24
N SER A 876 20.88 30.79 -7.94
CA SER A 876 21.33 29.51 -7.33
C SER A 876 20.24 28.43 -7.34
N GLU A 877 19.40 28.49 -8.36
CA GLU A 877 18.00 28.16 -8.26
C GLU A 877 17.61 27.40 -9.54
N VAL A 878 17.57 26.08 -9.44
CA VAL A 878 17.28 25.23 -10.61
C VAL A 878 15.79 25.22 -10.87
N PRO A 879 15.36 25.41 -12.13
CA PRO A 879 13.98 25.23 -12.53
C PRO A 879 13.50 23.82 -12.19
N TRP A 880 12.68 23.71 -11.15
CA TRP A 880 12.03 22.50 -10.69
C TRP A 880 10.53 22.66 -10.88
N GLU A 881 9.91 21.76 -11.63
CA GLU A 881 8.46 21.77 -11.80
C GLU A 881 7.80 21.33 -10.50
N VAL A 882 7.30 22.31 -9.73
CA VAL A 882 6.45 22.05 -8.57
C VAL A 882 5.08 22.66 -8.78
N THR A 883 4.16 22.24 -7.93
CA THR A 883 2.78 22.71 -7.95
C THR A 883 2.67 24.10 -7.31
N ARG A 884 1.82 25.00 -7.81
CA ARG A 884 1.57 26.35 -7.25
C ARG A 884 1.33 26.36 -5.72
N ASP A 885 0.60 25.39 -5.20
CA ASP A 885 0.31 25.29 -3.76
C ASP A 885 1.49 24.85 -2.88
N TRP A 886 2.49 24.20 -3.50
CA TRP A 886 3.76 23.90 -2.84
C TRP A 886 4.55 25.19 -2.64
N LEU A 887 4.52 26.09 -3.62
CA LEU A 887 5.18 27.39 -3.57
C LEU A 887 4.56 28.31 -2.50
N GLU A 888 3.22 28.39 -2.45
CA GLU A 888 2.49 29.22 -1.48
C GLU A 888 2.67 28.78 -0.02
N ARG A 889 3.07 27.52 0.23
CA ARG A 889 3.23 26.97 1.59
C ARG A 889 4.65 26.69 2.04
N TYR A 890 5.57 26.45 1.12
CA TYR A 890 6.98 26.13 1.44
C TYR A 890 7.95 27.22 0.99
N GLY A 891 7.47 28.25 0.26
CA GLY A 891 8.23 29.45 -0.04
C GLY A 891 8.84 30.07 1.22
N THR A 892 8.07 30.22 2.30
CA THR A 892 8.56 30.75 3.60
C THR A 892 9.75 30.02 4.22
N GLN A 893 10.00 28.75 3.88
CA GLN A 893 11.14 27.98 4.41
C GLN A 893 12.30 27.89 3.43
N LEU A 894 12.12 28.41 2.21
CA LEU A 894 13.04 28.28 1.08
C LEU A 894 13.35 29.63 0.39
N THR A 895 12.65 30.72 0.74
CA THR A 895 12.88 32.12 0.36
C THR A 895 12.91 33.01 1.60
N ASP A 896 13.68 34.10 1.54
CA ASP A 896 13.89 35.04 2.66
C ASP A 896 12.59 35.73 3.07
N GLU A 897 12.41 35.99 4.38
CA GLU A 897 11.17 36.50 5.00
C GLU A 897 10.73 37.90 4.48
N SER A 898 11.52 38.56 3.64
CA SER A 898 11.29 39.95 3.22
C SER A 898 10.47 40.14 1.94
N GLU A 899 10.05 39.06 1.25
CA GLU A 899 9.27 39.15 -0.01
C GLU A 899 7.88 38.47 0.04
N ILE A 900 7.33 38.28 1.24
CA ILE A 900 5.89 38.01 1.46
C ILE A 900 5.27 39.29 2.00
#